data_AF-A0AAX4JTS7-F1
#
_entry.id   AF-A0AAX4JTS7-F1
#
_cell.length_a   1.000
_cell.length_b   1.000
_cell.length_c   1.000
_cell.angle_alpha   90.00
_cell.angle_beta   90.00
_cell.angle_gamma   90.00
#
_symmetry.space_group_name_H-M   'P 1'
#
loop_
_entity.id
_entity.type
_entity.pdbx_description
1 polymer ?
#
loop_
_entity_poly.entity_id
_entity_poly.type
_entity_poly.pdbx_seq_one_letter_code
_entity_poly.pdbx_strand_id
1 'polypeptide(L)'
;MVVKPSHPSLAWPRSDGVGESKYPDASTPEKGDEAWYEEAGEDTAKYQLYSTKIAEHIAGELNLGVDVTKQAMPLPEGYKLFAHRKKQPSGDIRTDYYLYGSSHVGKFRSVPEFLDHASWLFDTSKSLDDHSTCTCKYSKGGNRRQSMPGSATKRPSGSSPLKEGSVKKKRAVEAVNDSVLPAVVPERAEELGSQRRFRRGELIWFRINTITPPSTINTPGLTPITHWPGLLSNIPLKTKVINDDDTASASASSAWTAFGGSAPSTLDSAKQTTIHYYEYHIRPLGMFSPQDEVIKDGKDLLPWQCGCELLGGESGWDAIGFYADQVLKKGVKKEAQKLKNQYPNYLSESDPQPQPQPQAGPDGEAVEPPKPHREEVENGLMKGWKANWGKRIRFIELSDKYDDAVFRLSVALKTGSAISTNWVQTDKIDTLPGDRDISAEDVQLILDQKKTLYQGLWWGGERIWLDDLVRLKKKRRDIPTNVLSSPSDGALDRAVFFKIRVIAIEVTNITEANSTGWRCILYGDVFELAKEGADGVQSDVELNDRSLVRHYKPAKGYAYRQLNETDSEVTVDVVDVAGRVYPDLLDGTTQNYFIDPSNPSDDQGRVQPGPGVTSLAGLLCGTTVATKSTEWEEDLYSIVQKTTKTCEVQLKEYYIDIVRGDLGLPKVPQNGVNGEAGTIAEALGGLGDALKA
;
A
#
# COMPACT_ATOMS: atom_id res chain seq x y z
N MET A 1 -41.82 -3.38 -23.51
CA MET A 1 -42.10 -4.83 -23.49
C MET A 1 -41.91 -5.28 -22.06
N VAL A 2 -42.90 -5.95 -21.46
CA VAL A 2 -42.77 -6.46 -20.10
C VAL A 2 -41.70 -7.54 -20.07
N VAL A 3 -40.67 -7.38 -19.24
CA VAL A 3 -39.60 -8.38 -19.09
C VAL A 3 -40.20 -9.63 -18.44
N LYS A 4 -40.28 -10.71 -19.21
CA LYS A 4 -40.71 -12.02 -18.70
C LYS A 4 -39.49 -12.82 -18.24
N PRO A 5 -39.63 -13.69 -17.22
CA PRO A 5 -38.56 -14.59 -16.84
C PRO A 5 -38.20 -15.51 -18.02
N SER A 6 -36.91 -15.63 -18.31
CA SER A 6 -36.39 -16.47 -19.40
C SER A 6 -36.50 -17.96 -19.11
N HIS A 7 -36.69 -18.33 -17.84
CA HIS A 7 -36.87 -19.71 -17.38
C HIS A 7 -38.00 -19.78 -16.32
N PRO A 8 -38.85 -20.83 -16.28
CA PRO A 8 -39.94 -20.94 -15.31
C PRO A 8 -39.48 -20.84 -13.84
N SER A 9 -38.33 -21.43 -13.51
CA SER A 9 -37.72 -21.36 -12.17
C SER A 9 -37.13 -19.99 -11.80
N LEU A 10 -37.12 -19.02 -12.73
CA LEU A 10 -36.74 -17.63 -12.46
C LEU A 10 -37.98 -16.73 -12.24
N ALA A 11 -39.16 -17.33 -12.02
CA ALA A 11 -40.29 -16.61 -11.46
C ALA A 11 -40.08 -16.41 -9.95
N TRP A 12 -40.32 -15.20 -9.46
CA TRP A 12 -40.24 -14.90 -8.03
C TRP A 12 -41.25 -15.75 -7.25
N PRO A 13 -40.83 -16.57 -6.28
CA PRO A 13 -41.77 -17.35 -5.47
C PRO A 13 -42.51 -16.48 -4.45
N ARG A 14 -41.99 -15.28 -4.14
CA ARG A 14 -42.53 -14.32 -3.17
C ARG A 14 -41.82 -12.96 -3.30
N SER A 15 -42.37 -11.95 -2.63
CA SER A 15 -41.78 -10.61 -2.52
C SER A 15 -42.08 -10.00 -1.15
N ASP A 16 -41.14 -9.24 -0.59
CA ASP A 16 -41.36 -8.36 0.57
C ASP A 16 -41.71 -6.92 0.17
N GLY A 17 -42.06 -6.71 -1.10
CA GLY A 17 -42.38 -5.41 -1.69
C GLY A 17 -43.70 -4.84 -1.16
N VAL A 18 -43.66 -3.61 -0.63
CA VAL A 18 -44.85 -2.91 -0.09
C VAL A 18 -45.41 -1.83 -1.03
N GLY A 19 -45.00 -1.87 -2.30
CA GLY A 19 -45.52 -1.01 -3.36
C GLY A 19 -45.18 0.47 -3.17
N GLU A 20 -46.13 1.34 -3.58
CA GLU A 20 -45.96 2.79 -3.70
C GLU A 20 -45.54 3.49 -2.40
N SER A 21 -45.85 2.92 -1.24
CA SER A 21 -45.51 3.49 0.08
C SER A 21 -44.01 3.68 0.34
N LYS A 22 -43.14 3.01 -0.43
CA LYS A 22 -41.67 3.11 -0.32
C LYS A 22 -41.01 3.80 -1.51
N TYR A 23 -41.77 4.15 -2.54
CA TYR A 23 -41.20 4.81 -3.70
C TYR A 23 -40.93 6.29 -3.38
N PRO A 24 -39.85 6.87 -3.91
CA PRO A 24 -39.71 8.32 -3.89
C PRO A 24 -40.80 8.94 -4.78
N ASP A 25 -41.23 10.15 -4.45
CA ASP A 25 -42.13 10.92 -5.31
C ASP A 25 -41.46 11.15 -6.67
N ALA A 26 -42.00 10.51 -7.71
CA ALA A 26 -41.55 10.74 -9.07
C ALA A 26 -41.99 12.15 -9.49
N SER A 27 -41.02 13.03 -9.76
CA SER A 27 -41.30 14.41 -10.15
C SER A 27 -40.66 14.73 -11.50
N THR A 28 -41.38 15.48 -12.32
CA THR A 28 -40.75 16.17 -13.46
C THR A 28 -39.95 17.34 -12.90
N PRO A 29 -38.72 17.57 -13.38
CA PRO A 29 -37.87 18.64 -12.85
C PRO A 29 -38.57 19.99 -13.05
N GLU A 30 -38.99 20.64 -11.96
CA GLU A 30 -39.50 22.00 -12.01
C GLU A 30 -38.35 23.00 -12.21
N LYS A 31 -38.69 24.21 -12.66
CA LYS A 31 -37.69 25.26 -12.93
C LYS A 31 -37.12 25.79 -11.61
N GLY A 32 -36.16 25.07 -11.05
CA GLY A 32 -35.52 25.39 -9.77
C GLY A 32 -34.93 24.16 -9.05
N ASP A 33 -35.41 22.96 -9.36
CA ASP A 33 -35.01 21.76 -8.62
C ASP A 33 -33.52 21.42 -8.83
N GLU A 34 -32.80 21.25 -7.72
CA GLU A 34 -31.41 20.78 -7.73
C GLU A 34 -31.30 19.26 -7.89
N ALA A 35 -32.33 18.52 -7.49
CA ALA A 35 -32.41 17.07 -7.62
C ALA A 35 -33.85 16.58 -7.77
N TRP A 36 -34.07 15.52 -8.54
CA TRP A 36 -35.38 14.89 -8.74
C TRP A 36 -35.26 13.38 -8.97
N TYR A 37 -36.39 12.68 -8.85
CA TYR A 37 -36.51 11.25 -9.10
C TYR A 37 -37.36 10.98 -10.34
N GLU A 38 -36.89 10.08 -11.19
CA GLU A 38 -37.60 9.60 -12.37
C GLU A 38 -37.67 8.06 -12.33
N GLU A 39 -38.83 7.47 -12.56
CA GLU A 39 -38.95 6.02 -12.66
C GLU A 39 -38.19 5.52 -13.90
N ALA A 40 -37.27 4.56 -13.71
CA ALA A 40 -36.55 3.94 -14.80
C ALA A 40 -37.38 2.77 -15.35
N GLY A 41 -38.05 3.02 -16.47
CA GLY A 41 -38.88 2.04 -17.15
C GLY A 41 -38.14 0.75 -17.53
N GLU A 42 -38.90 -0.32 -17.78
CA GLU A 42 -38.37 -1.65 -18.09
C GLU A 42 -37.53 -1.69 -19.38
N ASP A 43 -37.77 -0.74 -20.29
CA ASP A 43 -37.04 -0.55 -21.54
C ASP A 43 -35.67 0.13 -21.35
N THR A 44 -35.38 0.66 -20.17
CA THR A 44 -34.09 1.30 -19.90
C THR A 44 -32.96 0.28 -19.82
N ALA A 45 -31.79 0.64 -20.36
CA ALA A 45 -30.59 -0.22 -20.29
C ALA A 45 -30.21 -0.56 -18.83
N LYS A 46 -30.53 0.32 -17.87
CA LYS A 46 -30.25 0.06 -16.46
C LYS A 46 -31.20 -0.98 -15.88
N TYR A 47 -32.49 -0.94 -16.20
CA TYR A 47 -33.42 -1.98 -15.79
C TYR A 47 -33.01 -3.35 -16.35
N GLN A 48 -32.64 -3.39 -17.64
CA GLN A 48 -32.15 -4.61 -18.29
C GLN A 48 -30.90 -5.17 -17.60
N LEU A 49 -29.97 -4.30 -17.18
CA LEU A 49 -28.81 -4.70 -16.37
C LEU A 49 -29.22 -5.32 -15.03
N TYR A 50 -30.18 -4.74 -14.30
CA TYR A 50 -30.69 -5.34 -13.05
C TYR A 50 -31.32 -6.70 -13.32
N SER A 51 -32.24 -6.78 -14.29
CA SER A 51 -32.92 -8.01 -14.69
C SER A 51 -31.95 -9.15 -15.03
N THR A 52 -30.99 -8.89 -15.91
CA THR A 52 -30.00 -9.89 -16.35
C THR A 52 -29.07 -10.32 -15.23
N LYS A 53 -28.56 -9.38 -14.42
CA LYS A 53 -27.61 -9.70 -13.35
C LYS A 53 -28.26 -10.42 -12.17
N ILE A 54 -29.53 -10.12 -11.86
CA ILE A 54 -30.28 -10.88 -10.86
C ILE A 54 -30.55 -12.30 -11.39
N ALA A 55 -31.00 -12.43 -12.64
CA ALA A 55 -31.23 -13.73 -13.26
C ALA A 55 -29.97 -14.60 -13.33
N GLU A 56 -28.83 -14.01 -13.70
CA GLU A 56 -27.53 -14.69 -13.74
C GLU A 56 -27.16 -15.26 -12.36
N HIS A 57 -27.32 -14.46 -11.30
CA HIS A 57 -27.05 -14.87 -9.91
C HIS A 57 -27.97 -16.01 -9.45
N ILE A 58 -29.28 -15.84 -9.59
CA ILE A 58 -30.28 -16.83 -9.14
C ILE A 58 -30.19 -18.12 -9.96
N ALA A 59 -29.97 -18.05 -11.27
CA ALA A 59 -29.80 -19.23 -12.10
C ALA A 59 -28.55 -20.05 -11.72
N GLY A 60 -27.49 -19.36 -11.29
CA GLY A 60 -26.28 -19.96 -10.73
C GLY A 60 -26.55 -20.68 -9.41
N GLU A 61 -27.24 -20.02 -8.46
CA GLU A 61 -27.57 -20.62 -7.16
C GLU A 61 -28.52 -21.82 -7.28
N LEU A 62 -29.49 -21.76 -8.19
CA LEU A 62 -30.43 -22.85 -8.45
C LEU A 62 -29.85 -23.96 -9.35
N ASN A 63 -28.63 -23.78 -9.87
CA ASN A 63 -27.95 -24.71 -10.77
C ASN A 63 -28.84 -25.17 -11.96
N LEU A 64 -29.48 -24.22 -12.65
CA LEU A 64 -30.52 -24.52 -13.65
C LEU A 64 -30.01 -25.17 -14.95
N GLY A 65 -28.70 -25.40 -15.11
CA GLY A 65 -28.13 -26.01 -16.32
C GLY A 65 -28.32 -25.18 -17.60
N VAL A 66 -28.59 -23.87 -17.48
CA VAL A 66 -28.76 -22.93 -18.59
C VAL A 66 -27.55 -21.99 -18.70
N ASP A 67 -27.39 -21.34 -19.85
CA ASP A 67 -26.42 -20.26 -20.01
C ASP A 67 -26.87 -19.04 -19.18
N VAL A 68 -26.29 -18.89 -17.98
CA VAL A 68 -26.63 -17.87 -16.98
C VAL A 68 -26.51 -16.45 -17.53
N THR A 69 -25.61 -16.22 -18.49
CA THR A 69 -25.34 -14.90 -19.07
C THR A 69 -26.42 -14.41 -20.03
N LYS A 70 -27.31 -15.31 -20.46
CA LYS A 70 -28.43 -15.02 -21.37
C LYS A 70 -29.79 -15.02 -20.66
N GLN A 71 -29.80 -15.15 -19.34
CA GLN A 71 -31.04 -15.16 -18.56
C GLN A 71 -31.48 -13.74 -18.20
N ALA A 72 -32.77 -13.56 -18.03
CA ALA A 72 -33.40 -12.31 -17.62
C ALA A 72 -34.63 -12.61 -16.77
N MET A 73 -34.93 -11.75 -15.81
CA MET A 73 -36.13 -11.87 -14.98
C MET A 73 -36.63 -10.49 -14.54
N PRO A 74 -37.95 -10.28 -14.37
CA PRO A 74 -38.48 -9.01 -13.88
C PRO A 74 -37.97 -8.72 -12.46
N LEU A 75 -38.11 -7.48 -12.00
CA LEU A 75 -37.96 -7.18 -10.57
C LEU A 75 -39.09 -7.86 -9.76
N PRO A 76 -38.89 -8.15 -8.45
CA PRO A 76 -39.95 -8.71 -7.62
C PRO A 76 -41.18 -7.79 -7.56
N GLU A 77 -42.35 -8.37 -7.29
CA GLU A 77 -43.57 -7.59 -7.13
C GLU A 77 -43.39 -6.48 -6.08
N GLY A 78 -43.87 -5.27 -6.38
CA GLY A 78 -43.71 -4.12 -5.49
C GLY A 78 -42.32 -3.48 -5.50
N TYR A 79 -41.38 -3.91 -6.35
CA TYR A 79 -40.10 -3.24 -6.56
C TYR A 79 -40.06 -2.40 -7.83
N LYS A 80 -39.39 -1.24 -7.76
CA LYS A 80 -39.18 -0.33 -8.89
C LYS A 80 -37.80 0.32 -8.86
N LEU A 81 -37.24 0.55 -10.05
CA LEU A 81 -35.97 1.23 -10.22
C LEU A 81 -36.20 2.72 -10.48
N PHE A 82 -35.48 3.59 -9.77
CA PHE A 82 -35.57 5.05 -9.93
C PHE A 82 -34.19 5.63 -10.26
N ALA A 83 -34.17 6.56 -11.22
CA ALA A 83 -33.04 7.43 -11.50
C ALA A 83 -33.14 8.69 -10.64
N HIS A 84 -32.22 8.84 -9.71
CA HIS A 84 -32.01 10.08 -8.96
C HIS A 84 -31.06 10.98 -9.75
N ARG A 85 -31.57 12.10 -10.22
CA ARG A 85 -30.81 13.06 -11.03
C ARG A 85 -30.49 14.27 -10.17
N LYS A 86 -29.21 14.66 -10.13
CA LYS A 86 -28.74 15.83 -9.36
C LYS A 86 -27.86 16.72 -10.22
N LYS A 87 -28.23 18.00 -10.31
CA LYS A 87 -27.43 19.03 -11.00
C LYS A 87 -26.13 19.25 -10.22
N GLN A 88 -25.00 19.19 -10.92
CA GLN A 88 -23.69 19.54 -10.37
C GLN A 88 -23.42 21.04 -10.58
N PRO A 89 -22.51 21.66 -9.80
CA PRO A 89 -22.10 23.05 -10.03
C PRO A 89 -21.56 23.33 -11.44
N SER A 90 -21.09 22.30 -12.17
CA SER A 90 -20.65 22.41 -13.57
C SER A 90 -21.80 22.55 -14.57
N GLY A 91 -23.05 22.33 -14.16
CA GLY A 91 -24.21 22.22 -15.05
C GLY A 91 -24.53 20.79 -15.47
N ASP A 92 -23.62 19.83 -15.31
CA ASP A 92 -23.85 18.42 -15.65
C ASP A 92 -24.84 17.76 -14.67
N ILE A 93 -25.68 16.86 -15.18
CA ILE A 93 -26.63 16.09 -14.37
C ILE A 93 -26.01 14.74 -14.01
N ARG A 94 -25.67 14.54 -12.74
CA ARG A 94 -25.29 13.22 -12.23
C ARG A 94 -26.53 12.36 -12.08
N THR A 95 -26.52 11.15 -12.62
CA THR A 95 -27.63 10.19 -12.52
C THR A 95 -27.20 8.97 -11.73
N ASP A 96 -27.82 8.74 -10.58
CA ASP A 96 -27.63 7.57 -9.71
C ASP A 96 -28.89 6.70 -9.76
N TYR A 97 -28.77 5.38 -9.85
CA TYR A 97 -29.94 4.48 -9.91
C TYR A 97 -30.12 3.72 -8.60
N TYR A 98 -31.35 3.71 -8.09
CA TYR A 98 -31.72 3.08 -6.83
C TYR A 98 -32.92 2.15 -7.02
N LEU A 99 -32.85 0.96 -6.44
CA LEU A 99 -33.95 0.01 -6.40
C LEU A 99 -34.71 0.19 -5.07
N TYR A 100 -36.00 0.50 -5.17
CA TYR A 100 -36.93 0.69 -4.04
C TYR A 100 -38.00 -0.40 -4.05
N GLY A 101 -38.63 -0.64 -2.89
CA GLY A 101 -39.79 -1.54 -2.77
C GLY A 101 -39.84 -2.36 -1.50
N SER A 102 -38.67 -2.75 -0.96
CA SER A 102 -38.56 -3.59 0.24
C SER A 102 -39.27 -2.97 1.46
N SER A 103 -39.95 -3.80 2.24
CA SER A 103 -40.45 -3.44 3.57
C SER A 103 -39.32 -3.16 4.57
N HIS A 104 -38.18 -3.85 4.40
CA HIS A 104 -37.06 -3.84 5.36
C HIS A 104 -35.92 -2.89 4.98
N VAL A 105 -35.69 -2.68 3.68
CA VAL A 105 -34.56 -1.89 3.18
C VAL A 105 -35.06 -0.63 2.47
N GLY A 106 -34.59 0.54 2.91
CA GLY A 106 -35.02 1.81 2.33
C GLY A 106 -34.69 1.94 0.83
N LYS A 107 -33.51 1.49 0.40
CA LYS A 107 -33.12 1.37 -1.02
C LYS A 107 -31.84 0.56 -1.20
N PHE A 108 -31.69 -0.08 -2.35
CA PHE A 108 -30.44 -0.69 -2.81
C PHE A 108 -29.78 0.23 -3.85
N ARG A 109 -28.46 0.49 -3.71
CA ARG A 109 -27.73 1.44 -4.56
C ARG A 109 -27.10 0.82 -5.80
N SER A 110 -27.06 -0.50 -5.87
CA SER A 110 -26.49 -1.25 -6.99
C SER A 110 -27.02 -2.68 -7.00
N VAL A 111 -26.86 -3.37 -8.13
CA VAL A 111 -27.26 -4.79 -8.26
C VAL A 111 -26.57 -5.67 -7.21
N PRO A 112 -25.23 -5.58 -6.98
CA PRO A 112 -24.57 -6.42 -5.96
C PRO A 112 -25.14 -6.27 -4.55
N GLU A 113 -25.63 -5.09 -4.18
CA GLU A 113 -26.26 -4.91 -2.86
C GLU A 113 -27.60 -5.65 -2.72
N PHE A 114 -28.26 -5.93 -3.84
CA PHE A 114 -29.57 -6.59 -3.89
C PHE A 114 -29.47 -8.11 -4.05
N LEU A 115 -28.36 -8.66 -4.55
CA LEU A 115 -28.24 -10.10 -4.86
C LEU A 115 -28.52 -11.00 -3.65
N ASP A 116 -27.92 -10.72 -2.49
CA ASP A 116 -28.18 -11.49 -1.27
C ASP A 116 -29.65 -11.41 -0.83
N HIS A 117 -30.30 -10.26 -1.05
CA HIS A 117 -31.73 -10.08 -0.74
C HIS A 117 -32.60 -10.84 -1.76
N ALA A 118 -32.20 -10.88 -3.04
CA ALA A 118 -32.85 -11.69 -4.05
C ALA A 118 -32.80 -13.19 -3.72
N SER A 119 -31.63 -13.71 -3.30
CA SER A 119 -31.48 -15.09 -2.83
C SER A 119 -32.38 -15.39 -1.64
N TRP A 120 -32.45 -14.47 -0.67
CA TRP A 120 -33.37 -14.58 0.47
C TRP A 120 -34.85 -14.60 0.03
N LEU A 121 -35.24 -13.82 -0.99
CA LEU A 121 -36.57 -13.88 -1.56
C LEU A 121 -36.85 -15.22 -2.25
N PHE A 122 -35.86 -15.86 -2.87
CA PHE A 122 -36.00 -17.22 -3.44
C PHE A 122 -36.06 -18.34 -2.40
N ASP A 123 -35.47 -18.15 -1.22
CA ASP A 123 -35.40 -19.17 -0.17
C ASP A 123 -36.70 -19.26 0.65
N THR A 124 -37.71 -19.95 0.11
CA THR A 124 -39.03 -20.13 0.74
C THR A 124 -39.01 -20.75 2.14
N SER A 125 -37.88 -21.30 2.60
CA SER A 125 -37.73 -21.85 3.96
C SER A 125 -37.62 -20.77 5.06
N LYS A 126 -37.22 -19.54 4.70
CA LYS A 126 -37.05 -18.42 5.64
C LYS A 126 -38.30 -17.55 5.72
N SER A 127 -38.60 -16.94 6.87
CA SER A 127 -39.76 -16.03 7.00
C SER A 127 -39.49 -14.67 6.35
N LEU A 128 -40.46 -14.10 5.62
CA LEU A 128 -40.37 -12.72 5.10
C LEU A 128 -40.48 -11.65 6.19
N ASP A 129 -41.06 -11.99 7.34
CA ASP A 129 -41.18 -11.07 8.47
C ASP A 129 -39.88 -10.95 9.27
N ASP A 130 -38.94 -11.89 9.07
CA ASP A 130 -37.66 -11.93 9.76
C ASP A 130 -36.48 -11.66 8.84
N HIS A 131 -36.22 -10.37 8.60
CA HIS A 131 -35.08 -9.91 7.79
C HIS A 131 -33.71 -10.23 8.41
N SER A 132 -33.65 -10.67 9.68
CA SER A 132 -32.37 -11.08 10.29
C SER A 132 -31.78 -12.33 9.62
N THR A 133 -32.62 -13.14 8.97
CA THR A 133 -32.22 -14.33 8.20
C THR A 133 -31.72 -14.02 6.79
N CYS A 134 -31.84 -12.75 6.36
CA CYS A 134 -31.28 -12.26 5.11
C CYS A 134 -29.79 -11.97 5.29
N THR A 135 -28.96 -12.30 4.30
CA THR A 135 -27.51 -12.07 4.32
C THR A 135 -27.10 -10.74 3.70
N CYS A 136 -28.05 -9.97 3.17
CA CYS A 136 -27.73 -8.67 2.59
C CYS A 136 -27.14 -7.74 3.66
N LYS A 137 -26.29 -6.80 3.23
CA LYS A 137 -25.61 -5.85 4.14
C LYS A 137 -26.52 -4.97 5.00
N TYR A 138 -27.83 -4.98 4.74
CA TYR A 138 -28.84 -4.22 5.47
C TYR A 138 -29.51 -5.04 6.59
N SER A 139 -29.31 -6.36 6.62
CA SER A 139 -29.77 -7.23 7.70
C SER A 139 -29.02 -6.94 9.01
N LYS A 140 -29.72 -7.06 10.15
CA LYS A 140 -29.13 -6.92 11.49
C LYS A 140 -28.18 -8.07 11.85
N GLY A 141 -28.32 -9.24 11.20
CA GLY A 141 -27.50 -10.42 11.43
C GLY A 141 -26.36 -10.61 10.43
N GLY A 142 -26.38 -9.88 9.32
CA GLY A 142 -25.26 -9.89 8.36
C GLY A 142 -24.00 -9.37 9.04
N ASN A 143 -22.88 -10.09 8.86
CA ASN A 143 -21.56 -9.56 9.19
C ASN A 143 -21.45 -8.19 8.53
N ARG A 144 -21.60 -7.11 9.31
CA ARG A 144 -21.31 -5.76 8.86
C ARG A 144 -19.86 -5.78 8.42
N ARG A 145 -19.60 -6.00 7.14
CA ARG A 145 -18.42 -5.41 6.50
C ARG A 145 -18.57 -3.94 6.86
N GLN A 146 -17.78 -3.46 7.81
CA GLN A 146 -17.80 -2.08 8.26
C GLN A 146 -17.70 -1.23 7.01
N SER A 147 -18.84 -0.66 6.61
CA SER A 147 -18.87 0.28 5.50
C SER A 147 -18.10 1.49 5.98
N MET A 148 -16.93 1.70 5.37
CA MET A 148 -16.14 2.93 5.43
C MET A 148 -17.06 4.16 5.55
N PRO A 149 -16.82 5.09 6.49
CA PRO A 149 -17.51 6.36 6.47
C PRO A 149 -17.19 7.08 5.15
N GLY A 150 -18.23 7.26 4.33
CA GLY A 150 -18.13 7.88 3.02
C GLY A 150 -17.76 9.35 3.13
N SER A 151 -16.46 9.64 3.06
CA SER A 151 -15.99 10.98 2.70
C SER A 151 -16.14 11.14 1.19
N ALA A 152 -17.05 12.02 0.79
CA ALA A 152 -17.29 12.37 -0.59
C ALA A 152 -16.05 13.07 -1.18
N THR A 153 -15.29 12.38 -2.04
CA THR A 153 -14.30 13.02 -2.91
C THR A 153 -14.48 12.57 -4.37
N LYS A 154 -14.59 13.58 -5.22
CA LYS A 154 -14.85 13.52 -6.66
C LYS A 154 -13.69 12.80 -7.37
N ARG A 155 -14.00 11.79 -8.18
CA ARG A 155 -13.10 11.30 -9.24
C ARG A 155 -13.03 12.35 -10.36
N PRO A 156 -11.85 12.65 -10.94
CA PRO A 156 -11.78 13.38 -12.19
C PRO A 156 -12.17 12.45 -13.34
N SER A 157 -13.13 12.90 -14.15
CA SER A 157 -13.50 12.29 -15.43
C SER A 157 -12.40 12.58 -16.46
N GLY A 158 -11.87 11.53 -17.10
CA GLY A 158 -10.93 11.62 -18.21
C GLY A 158 -11.34 10.63 -19.31
N SER A 159 -11.83 11.20 -20.40
CA SER A 159 -12.10 10.67 -21.75
C SER A 159 -11.49 9.30 -22.13
N SER A 160 -12.35 8.38 -22.58
CA SER A 160 -11.98 7.21 -23.39
C SER A 160 -11.82 7.60 -24.87
N PRO A 161 -10.79 7.11 -25.58
CA PRO A 161 -10.80 7.02 -27.03
C PRO A 161 -11.30 5.63 -27.47
N LEU A 162 -12.31 5.69 -28.33
CA LEU A 162 -12.81 4.77 -29.37
C LEU A 162 -12.24 3.34 -29.46
N LYS A 163 -13.18 2.39 -29.37
CA LYS A 163 -13.08 0.99 -29.78
C LYS A 163 -13.04 0.88 -31.31
N GLU A 164 -12.00 0.24 -31.84
CA GLU A 164 -12.09 -0.49 -33.11
C GLU A 164 -11.77 -1.98 -32.87
N GLY A 165 -12.54 -2.82 -33.55
CA GLY A 165 -12.76 -4.22 -33.19
C GLY A 165 -11.59 -5.14 -33.51
N SER A 166 -11.42 -6.18 -32.69
CA SER A 166 -10.69 -7.37 -33.10
C SER A 166 -11.36 -8.64 -32.57
N VAL A 167 -11.61 -9.53 -33.51
CA VAL A 167 -12.34 -10.80 -33.42
C VAL A 167 -11.50 -11.80 -32.62
N LYS A 168 -11.99 -12.25 -31.45
CA LYS A 168 -11.37 -13.35 -30.70
C LYS A 168 -11.88 -14.70 -31.18
N LYS A 169 -10.98 -15.46 -31.81
CA LYS A 169 -11.12 -16.89 -32.14
C LYS A 169 -10.95 -17.72 -30.86
N LYS A 170 -12.02 -18.38 -30.42
CA LYS A 170 -12.03 -19.29 -29.26
C LYS A 170 -11.39 -20.63 -29.65
N ARG A 171 -10.33 -21.04 -28.95
CA ARG A 171 -9.80 -22.41 -28.97
C ARG A 171 -10.43 -23.17 -27.80
N ALA A 172 -11.00 -24.34 -28.09
CA ALA A 172 -11.57 -25.24 -27.08
C ALA A 172 -10.43 -25.86 -26.26
N VAL A 173 -10.62 -25.90 -24.94
CA VAL A 173 -9.77 -26.63 -23.99
C VAL A 173 -10.63 -27.73 -23.40
N GLU A 174 -10.13 -28.96 -23.49
CA GLU A 174 -10.74 -30.17 -22.93
C GLU A 174 -10.65 -30.15 -21.40
N ALA A 175 -11.67 -30.74 -20.75
CA ALA A 175 -11.78 -30.83 -19.31
C ALA A 175 -10.72 -31.80 -18.75
N VAL A 176 -9.65 -31.25 -18.17
CA VAL A 176 -8.77 -31.97 -17.26
C VAL A 176 -9.33 -31.80 -15.84
N ASN A 177 -9.27 -32.88 -15.08
CA ASN A 177 -9.77 -33.00 -13.72
C ASN A 177 -8.87 -32.17 -12.78
N ASP A 178 -9.10 -30.86 -12.72
CA ASP A 178 -8.32 -29.93 -11.90
C ASP A 178 -8.60 -30.19 -10.42
N SER A 179 -7.56 -30.64 -9.72
CA SER A 179 -7.46 -30.55 -8.27
C SER A 179 -7.73 -29.11 -7.85
N VAL A 180 -8.70 -28.92 -6.95
CA VAL A 180 -9.07 -27.63 -6.38
C VAL A 180 -7.90 -27.13 -5.52
N LEU A 181 -6.89 -26.54 -6.16
CA LEU A 181 -5.87 -25.77 -5.47
C LEU A 181 -6.56 -24.57 -4.81
N PRO A 182 -6.16 -24.17 -3.58
CA PRO A 182 -6.71 -23.01 -2.91
C PRO A 182 -6.64 -21.79 -3.84
N ALA A 183 -7.70 -20.99 -3.86
CA ALA A 183 -7.81 -19.84 -4.76
C ALA A 183 -6.61 -18.90 -4.55
N VAL A 184 -5.68 -18.94 -5.49
CA VAL A 184 -4.49 -18.07 -5.49
C VAL A 184 -4.97 -16.63 -5.61
N VAL A 185 -4.53 -15.76 -4.69
CA VAL A 185 -4.83 -14.33 -4.78
C VAL A 185 -4.31 -13.82 -6.13
N PRO A 186 -5.16 -13.21 -6.98
CA PRO A 186 -4.74 -12.78 -8.33
C PRO A 186 -3.52 -11.85 -8.31
N GLU A 187 -3.43 -10.99 -7.29
CA GLU A 187 -2.28 -10.08 -7.08
C GLU A 187 -0.98 -10.84 -6.84
N ARG A 188 -1.00 -11.95 -6.08
CA ARG A 188 0.17 -12.82 -5.88
C ARG A 188 0.66 -13.41 -7.20
N ALA A 189 -0.25 -13.98 -7.98
CA ALA A 189 0.09 -14.59 -9.27
C ALA A 189 0.66 -13.55 -10.25
N GLU A 190 0.07 -12.35 -10.29
CA GLU A 190 0.57 -11.23 -11.09
C GLU A 190 1.98 -10.82 -10.65
N GLU A 191 2.21 -10.63 -9.34
CA GLU A 191 3.48 -10.14 -8.80
C GLU A 191 4.63 -11.12 -8.94
N LEU A 192 4.37 -12.41 -8.72
CA LEU A 192 5.35 -13.47 -8.94
C LEU A 192 5.61 -13.70 -10.42
N GLY A 193 4.58 -13.59 -11.27
CA GLY A 193 4.70 -13.80 -12.72
C GLY A 193 5.42 -12.65 -13.44
N SER A 194 5.22 -11.41 -13.00
CA SER A 194 5.73 -10.23 -13.69
C SER A 194 7.22 -9.98 -13.53
N GLN A 195 7.89 -10.65 -12.59
CA GLN A 195 9.29 -10.39 -12.20
C GLN A 195 9.58 -8.92 -11.91
N ARG A 196 8.59 -8.20 -11.38
CA ARG A 196 8.76 -6.78 -11.07
C ARG A 196 9.51 -6.65 -9.76
N ARG A 197 10.44 -5.70 -9.70
CA ARG A 197 11.28 -5.48 -8.51
C ARG A 197 10.42 -5.09 -7.31
N PHE A 198 9.48 -4.17 -7.52
CA PHE A 198 8.67 -3.59 -6.45
C PHE A 198 7.18 -3.94 -6.54
N ARG A 199 6.53 -3.98 -5.39
CA ARG A 199 5.14 -4.42 -5.21
C ARG A 199 4.27 -3.32 -4.64
N ARG A 200 2.95 -3.46 -4.83
CA ARG A 200 2.00 -2.46 -4.32
C ARG A 200 2.03 -2.46 -2.80
N GLY A 201 2.18 -1.29 -2.20
CA GLY A 201 2.25 -1.03 -0.76
C GLY A 201 3.67 -0.93 -0.22
N GLU A 202 4.70 -1.29 -1.00
CA GLU A 202 6.08 -1.29 -0.51
C GLU A 202 6.60 0.12 -0.23
N LEU A 203 7.40 0.21 0.82
CA LEU A 203 8.21 1.38 1.15
C LEU A 203 9.46 1.37 0.28
N ILE A 204 9.65 2.45 -0.48
CA ILE A 204 10.74 2.58 -1.45
C ILE A 204 11.39 3.96 -1.35
N TRP A 205 12.54 4.09 -2.00
CA TRP A 205 13.12 5.37 -2.36
C TRP A 205 12.89 5.63 -3.84
N PHE A 206 12.50 6.86 -4.19
CA PHE A 206 12.39 7.27 -5.58
C PHE A 206 13.28 8.49 -5.86
N ARG A 207 13.90 8.49 -7.05
CA ARG A 207 14.80 9.56 -7.47
C ARG A 207 14.04 10.86 -7.71
N ILE A 208 14.61 11.97 -7.22
CA ILE A 208 14.11 13.32 -7.44
C ILE A 208 15.17 14.19 -8.12
N ASN A 209 14.80 15.41 -8.49
CA ASN A 209 15.80 16.41 -8.85
C ASN A 209 16.67 16.73 -7.64
N THR A 210 17.98 16.79 -7.84
CA THR A 210 18.93 17.02 -6.75
C THR A 210 18.71 18.38 -6.10
N ILE A 211 18.43 18.39 -4.79
CA ILE A 211 18.33 19.61 -3.98
C ILE A 211 19.62 19.75 -3.16
N THR A 212 20.46 20.73 -3.53
CA THR A 212 21.79 20.91 -2.93
C THR A 212 21.72 21.76 -1.65
N PRO A 213 22.45 21.40 -0.58
CA PRO A 213 22.55 22.24 0.61
C PRO A 213 23.18 23.61 0.27
N PRO A 214 22.71 24.71 0.90
CA PRO A 214 23.34 26.01 0.74
C PRO A 214 24.82 25.99 1.10
N SER A 215 25.67 26.58 0.24
CA SER A 215 27.13 26.63 0.41
C SER A 215 27.58 27.34 1.68
N THR A 216 26.72 28.15 2.30
CA THR A 216 26.98 28.88 3.54
C THR A 216 26.86 28.03 4.80
N ILE A 217 26.32 26.81 4.71
CA ILE A 217 26.07 25.96 5.87
C ILE A 217 27.27 25.07 6.12
N ASN A 218 27.93 25.27 7.26
CA ASN A 218 29.06 24.46 7.70
C ASN A 218 28.62 23.32 8.62
N THR A 219 27.52 22.63 8.28
CA THR A 219 27.08 21.43 9.01
C THR A 219 27.76 20.23 8.37
N PRO A 220 28.76 19.61 9.02
CA PRO A 220 29.46 18.47 8.45
C PRO A 220 28.47 17.34 8.15
N GLY A 221 28.61 16.70 6.98
CA GLY A 221 27.80 15.54 6.61
C GLY A 221 26.48 15.84 5.91
N LEU A 222 26.07 17.10 5.75
CA LEU A 222 24.93 17.42 4.89
C LEU A 222 25.23 17.10 3.43
N THR A 223 24.38 16.29 2.82
CA THR A 223 24.51 15.87 1.43
C THR A 223 23.36 16.42 0.57
N PRO A 224 23.54 16.51 -0.77
CA PRO A 224 22.43 16.78 -1.66
C PRO A 224 21.32 15.74 -1.54
N ILE A 225 20.06 16.19 -1.52
CA ILE A 225 18.90 15.30 -1.50
C ILE A 225 18.64 14.83 -2.92
N THR A 226 18.90 13.55 -3.20
CA THR A 226 18.75 12.95 -4.53
C THR A 226 17.57 11.98 -4.63
N HIS A 227 17.09 11.49 -3.48
CA HIS A 227 16.02 10.51 -3.37
C HIS A 227 15.05 10.91 -2.27
N TRP A 228 13.82 10.45 -2.41
CA TRP A 228 12.75 10.70 -1.45
C TRP A 228 12.01 9.41 -1.10
N PRO A 229 11.61 9.19 0.16
CA PRO A 229 10.89 7.99 0.55
C PRO A 229 9.40 8.07 0.19
N GLY A 230 8.83 6.95 -0.24
CA GLY A 230 7.42 6.87 -0.64
C GLY A 230 6.85 5.47 -0.53
N LEU A 231 5.51 5.38 -0.55
CA LEU A 231 4.78 4.12 -0.60
C LEU A 231 4.23 3.87 -2.00
N LEU A 232 4.43 2.67 -2.53
CA LEU A 232 3.84 2.29 -3.82
C LEU A 232 2.34 2.12 -3.69
N SER A 233 1.59 2.89 -4.45
CA SER A 233 0.12 2.89 -4.42
C SER A 233 -0.50 2.08 -5.56
N ASN A 234 0.13 2.10 -6.74
CA ASN A 234 -0.35 1.40 -7.93
C ASN A 234 0.81 1.13 -8.91
N ILE A 235 0.69 0.07 -9.71
CA ILE A 235 1.71 -0.35 -10.68
C ILE A 235 1.06 -0.78 -12.00
N PRO A 236 0.46 0.14 -12.78
CA PRO A 236 -0.16 -0.21 -14.05
C PRO A 236 0.88 -0.66 -15.10
N LEU A 237 0.59 -1.76 -15.78
CA LEU A 237 1.27 -2.13 -17.02
C LEU A 237 0.81 -1.19 -18.15
N LYS A 238 1.77 -0.50 -18.77
CA LYS A 238 1.55 0.39 -19.90
C LYS A 238 2.18 -0.20 -21.16
N THR A 239 1.68 0.27 -22.29
CA THR A 239 2.18 -0.09 -23.61
C THR A 239 2.49 1.20 -24.36
N LYS A 240 3.73 1.32 -24.83
CA LYS A 240 4.16 2.39 -25.73
C LYS A 240 4.55 1.77 -27.06
N VAL A 241 3.95 2.26 -28.13
CA VAL A 241 4.40 1.95 -29.49
C VAL A 241 5.51 2.94 -29.82
N ILE A 242 6.73 2.46 -29.96
CA ILE A 242 7.86 3.25 -30.44
C ILE A 242 7.95 3.02 -31.95
N ASN A 243 7.78 4.09 -32.70
CA ASN A 243 8.17 4.08 -34.10
C ASN A 243 9.69 4.24 -34.13
N ASP A 244 10.40 3.43 -34.90
CA ASP A 244 11.87 3.46 -34.99
C ASP A 244 12.42 4.87 -35.34
N ASP A 245 11.57 5.75 -35.88
CA ASP A 245 11.87 7.15 -36.14
C ASP A 245 12.09 8.02 -34.89
N ASP A 246 11.46 7.71 -33.75
CA ASP A 246 11.46 8.59 -32.57
C ASP A 246 12.75 8.50 -31.72
N THR A 247 13.51 7.40 -31.80
CA THR A 247 14.68 7.18 -30.94
C THR A 247 16.02 7.49 -31.62
N ALA A 248 16.07 7.61 -32.95
CA ALA A 248 17.30 7.91 -33.68
C ALA A 248 17.14 8.70 -35.00
N SER A 249 15.94 8.78 -35.60
CA SER A 249 15.82 9.37 -36.94
C SER A 249 15.74 10.90 -36.94
N ALA A 250 15.32 11.56 -35.85
CA ALA A 250 15.40 13.02 -35.76
C ALA A 250 16.85 13.53 -35.90
N SER A 251 17.83 12.82 -35.35
CA SER A 251 19.25 13.16 -35.47
C SER A 251 19.87 12.67 -36.79
N ALA A 252 19.48 11.48 -37.27
CA ALA A 252 20.05 10.90 -38.49
C ALA A 252 19.46 11.50 -39.79
N SER A 253 18.15 11.76 -39.85
CA SER A 253 17.50 12.42 -40.99
C SER A 253 17.92 13.88 -41.13
N SER A 254 18.17 14.57 -40.00
CA SER A 254 18.80 15.90 -40.00
C SER A 254 20.23 15.86 -40.55
N ALA A 255 21.00 14.81 -40.25
CA ALA A 255 22.35 14.62 -40.79
C ALA A 255 22.35 14.37 -42.31
N TRP A 256 21.44 13.53 -42.83
CA TRP A 256 21.35 13.29 -44.28
C TRP A 256 20.92 14.53 -45.06
N THR A 257 20.00 15.32 -44.50
CA THR A 257 19.58 16.60 -45.08
C THR A 257 20.72 17.63 -45.09
N ALA A 258 21.57 17.63 -44.07
CA ALA A 258 22.74 18.51 -43.99
C ALA A 258 23.85 18.19 -45.01
N PHE A 259 23.90 16.95 -45.54
CA PHE A 259 24.85 16.53 -46.57
C PHE A 259 24.25 16.46 -47.99
N GLY A 260 23.03 16.97 -48.21
CA GLY A 260 22.43 17.07 -49.54
C GLY A 260 22.08 15.73 -50.19
N GLY A 261 21.94 14.65 -49.40
CA GLY A 261 21.55 13.33 -49.88
C GLY A 261 20.10 13.01 -49.53
N SER A 262 19.35 12.44 -50.49
CA SER A 262 18.05 11.81 -50.22
C SER A 262 18.24 10.48 -49.50
N ALA A 263 17.53 10.27 -48.39
CA ALA A 263 17.63 9.05 -47.58
C ALA A 263 17.25 7.80 -48.41
N PRO A 264 17.92 6.64 -48.19
CA PRO A 264 17.63 5.41 -48.93
C PRO A 264 16.19 4.92 -48.74
N SER A 265 15.54 4.47 -49.81
CA SER A 265 14.17 3.92 -49.80
C SER A 265 14.01 2.61 -49.02
N THR A 266 15.08 2.07 -48.44
CA THR A 266 15.04 0.91 -47.54
C THR A 266 14.65 1.27 -46.10
N LEU A 267 14.49 2.56 -45.75
CA LEU A 267 13.92 3.01 -44.47
C LEU A 267 12.38 2.97 -44.42
N ASP A 268 11.69 2.65 -45.53
CA ASP A 268 10.24 2.83 -45.68
C ASP A 268 9.36 1.73 -45.05
N SER A 269 9.91 0.97 -44.09
CA SER A 269 9.12 0.04 -43.27
C SER A 269 9.52 0.17 -41.81
N ALA A 270 9.21 1.34 -41.24
CA ALA A 270 9.38 1.60 -39.81
C ALA A 270 8.72 0.48 -39.00
N LYS A 271 9.54 -0.39 -38.41
CA LYS A 271 9.06 -1.53 -37.64
C LYS A 271 8.57 -0.99 -36.31
N GLN A 272 7.25 -0.89 -36.15
CA GLN A 272 6.68 -0.46 -34.88
C GLN A 272 7.06 -1.44 -33.78
N THR A 273 7.88 -1.00 -32.84
CA THR A 273 8.26 -1.80 -31.68
C THR A 273 7.32 -1.46 -30.53
N THR A 274 6.50 -2.43 -30.14
CA THR A 274 5.62 -2.27 -28.97
C THR A 274 6.40 -2.64 -27.71
N ILE A 275 6.60 -1.66 -26.82
CA ILE A 275 7.28 -1.85 -25.54
C ILE A 275 6.23 -1.84 -24.42
N HIS A 276 6.25 -2.89 -23.60
CA HIS A 276 5.48 -2.96 -22.36
C HIS A 276 6.37 -2.51 -21.19
N TYR A 277 5.89 -1.61 -20.35
CA TYR A 277 6.63 -1.10 -19.20
C TYR A 277 5.68 -0.86 -18.01
N TYR A 278 6.21 -0.91 -16.80
CA TYR A 278 5.44 -0.62 -15.59
C TYR A 278 5.66 0.83 -15.17
N GLU A 279 4.56 1.55 -14.91
CA GLU A 279 4.60 2.83 -14.22
C GLU A 279 4.39 2.61 -12.74
N TYR A 280 5.21 3.25 -11.90
CA TYR A 280 5.11 3.12 -10.46
C TYR A 280 4.52 4.40 -9.88
N HIS A 281 3.29 4.31 -9.37
CA HIS A 281 2.60 5.41 -8.71
C HIS A 281 2.95 5.42 -7.22
N ILE A 282 3.57 6.50 -6.76
CA ILE A 282 4.19 6.57 -5.45
C ILE A 282 3.57 7.69 -4.65
N ARG A 283 3.15 7.41 -3.42
CA ARG A 283 2.72 8.42 -2.44
C ARG A 283 3.91 8.86 -1.62
N PRO A 284 4.40 10.10 -1.77
CA PRO A 284 5.56 10.57 -1.02
C PRO A 284 5.25 10.69 0.47
N LEU A 285 6.20 10.29 1.32
CA LEU A 285 6.11 10.51 2.77
C LEU A 285 6.60 11.93 3.13
N GLY A 286 6.21 12.47 4.29
CA GLY A 286 6.65 13.81 4.75
C GLY A 286 5.56 14.89 4.76
N MET A 287 4.34 14.52 5.18
CA MET A 287 3.17 15.41 5.28
C MET A 287 2.67 15.96 3.94
N PHE A 288 2.64 15.11 2.91
CA PHE A 288 1.98 15.43 1.65
C PHE A 288 0.48 15.09 1.70
N SER A 289 -0.24 15.55 0.68
CA SER A 289 -1.65 15.18 0.51
C SER A 289 -1.79 13.67 0.26
N PRO A 290 -2.72 12.96 0.90
CA PRO A 290 -2.91 11.52 0.67
C PRO A 290 -3.34 11.16 -0.77
N GLN A 291 -3.80 12.15 -1.55
CA GLN A 291 -4.17 12.00 -2.95
C GLN A 291 -3.03 12.30 -3.93
N ASP A 292 -1.87 12.72 -3.41
CA ASP A 292 -0.73 13.10 -4.22
C ASP A 292 0.10 11.87 -4.59
N GLU A 293 0.38 11.72 -5.89
CA GLU A 293 1.13 10.61 -6.45
C GLU A 293 2.19 11.15 -7.42
N VAL A 294 3.39 10.62 -7.31
CA VAL A 294 4.48 10.82 -8.27
C VAL A 294 4.61 9.54 -9.09
N ILE A 295 4.75 9.68 -10.40
CA ILE A 295 4.92 8.54 -11.32
C ILE A 295 6.39 8.40 -11.67
N LYS A 296 6.93 7.18 -11.56
CA LYS A 296 8.33 6.85 -11.85
C LYS A 296 8.46 5.55 -12.63
N ASP A 297 9.62 5.39 -13.26
CA ASP A 297 10.07 4.13 -13.86
C ASP A 297 10.78 3.28 -12.79
N GLY A 298 10.80 1.96 -12.96
CA GLY A 298 11.45 1.04 -12.03
C GLY A 298 12.94 1.31 -11.82
N LYS A 299 13.65 1.88 -12.82
CA LYS A 299 15.07 2.24 -12.71
C LYS A 299 15.34 3.43 -11.78
N ASP A 300 14.32 4.24 -11.52
CA ASP A 300 14.38 5.41 -10.63
C ASP A 300 14.01 5.06 -9.18
N LEU A 301 13.77 3.78 -8.90
CA LEU A 301 13.37 3.27 -7.59
C LEU A 301 14.47 2.41 -6.98
N LEU A 302 14.60 2.50 -5.66
CA LEU A 302 15.49 1.68 -4.85
C LEU A 302 14.71 1.08 -3.66
N PRO A 303 15.05 -0.15 -3.22
CA PRO A 303 14.52 -0.72 -1.99
C PRO A 303 14.78 0.19 -0.78
N TRP A 304 13.86 0.20 0.19
CA TRP A 304 14.00 0.99 1.42
C TRP A 304 15.36 0.80 2.11
N GLN A 305 15.84 -0.45 2.14
CA GLN A 305 17.09 -0.86 2.78
C GLN A 305 18.35 -0.31 2.10
N CYS A 306 18.26 0.24 0.88
CA CYS A 306 19.36 0.98 0.27
C CYS A 306 19.62 2.32 0.97
N GLY A 307 18.71 2.76 1.85
CA GLY A 307 18.77 4.07 2.47
C GLY A 307 20.13 4.40 3.09
N CYS A 308 20.80 3.44 3.73
CA CYS A 308 22.07 3.68 4.41
C CYS A 308 23.22 4.07 3.47
N GLU A 309 23.06 3.87 2.16
CA GLU A 309 24.00 4.31 1.12
C GLU A 309 23.55 5.60 0.43
N LEU A 310 22.33 6.04 0.72
CA LEU A 310 21.81 7.31 0.28
C LEU A 310 22.13 8.39 1.31
N LEU A 311 22.25 9.62 0.84
CA LEU A 311 22.31 10.81 1.70
C LEU A 311 23.46 10.83 2.71
N GLY A 312 24.57 10.11 2.47
CA GLY A 312 25.73 10.09 3.38
C GLY A 312 25.62 9.09 4.52
N GLY A 313 24.69 8.13 4.43
CA GLY A 313 24.46 7.09 5.42
C GLY A 313 24.06 7.63 6.78
N GLU A 314 24.39 6.89 7.83
CA GLU A 314 24.00 7.23 9.21
C GLU A 314 24.37 8.66 9.59
N SER A 315 25.64 9.05 9.38
CA SER A 315 26.10 10.41 9.69
C SER A 315 25.36 11.49 8.89
N GLY A 316 24.98 11.19 7.65
CA GLY A 316 24.24 12.12 6.81
C GLY A 316 22.78 12.24 7.23
N TRP A 317 22.16 11.15 7.68
CA TRP A 317 20.81 11.16 8.25
C TRP A 317 20.73 11.93 9.55
N ASP A 318 21.71 11.75 10.43
CA ASP A 318 21.82 12.54 11.65
C ASP A 318 22.01 14.02 11.31
N ALA A 319 22.89 14.35 10.36
CA ALA A 319 23.07 15.72 9.88
C ALA A 319 21.77 16.32 9.33
N ILE A 320 20.99 15.56 8.56
CA ILE A 320 19.65 15.97 8.07
C ILE A 320 18.70 16.24 9.24
N GLY A 321 18.64 15.35 10.23
CA GLY A 321 17.80 15.51 11.42
C GLY A 321 18.16 16.74 12.24
N PHE A 322 19.46 16.95 12.51
CA PHE A 322 19.97 18.13 13.21
C PHE A 322 19.69 19.41 12.44
N TYR A 323 19.86 19.40 11.12
CA TYR A 323 19.60 20.58 10.32
C TYR A 323 18.11 20.91 10.23
N ALA A 324 17.24 19.90 10.10
CA ALA A 324 15.78 20.06 10.19
C ALA A 324 15.35 20.66 11.55
N ASP A 325 15.98 20.25 12.65
CA ASP A 325 15.78 20.86 13.98
C ASP A 325 16.11 22.35 14.00
N GLN A 326 17.26 22.72 13.43
CA GLN A 326 17.67 24.11 13.35
C GLN A 326 16.71 24.95 12.51
N VAL A 327 16.23 24.41 11.37
CA VAL A 327 15.22 25.06 10.52
C VAL A 327 13.93 25.31 11.32
N LEU A 328 13.44 24.29 12.03
CA LEU A 328 12.23 24.39 12.85
C LEU A 328 12.40 25.45 13.95
N LYS A 329 13.47 25.35 14.76
CA LYS A 329 13.78 26.30 15.85
C LYS A 329 13.91 27.74 15.35
N LYS A 330 14.55 27.95 14.19
CA LYS A 330 14.68 29.28 13.58
C LYS A 330 13.33 29.86 13.16
N GLY A 331 12.44 29.05 12.60
CA GLY A 331 11.10 29.51 12.24
C GLY A 331 10.22 29.73 13.46
N VAL A 332 10.32 28.88 14.48
CA VAL A 332 9.65 29.06 15.78
C VAL A 332 10.02 30.37 16.45
N LYS A 333 11.31 30.74 16.49
CA LYS A 333 11.74 32.04 17.03
C LYS A 333 11.03 33.22 16.37
N LYS A 334 10.87 33.17 15.05
CA LYS A 334 10.15 34.22 14.28
C LYS A 334 8.67 34.24 14.62
N GLU A 335 8.06 33.07 14.81
CA GLU A 335 6.64 32.95 15.18
C GLU A 335 6.38 33.40 16.62
N ALA A 336 7.23 32.98 17.56
CA ALA A 336 7.18 33.41 18.95
C ALA A 336 7.32 34.94 19.05
N GLN A 337 8.20 35.56 18.26
CA GLN A 337 8.30 37.03 18.21
C GLN A 337 7.02 37.69 17.70
N LYS A 338 6.36 37.11 16.69
CA LYS A 338 5.06 37.61 16.19
C LYS A 338 3.99 37.52 17.27
N LEU A 339 3.93 36.40 18.00
CA LEU A 339 2.99 36.20 19.11
C LEU A 339 3.28 37.17 20.26
N LYS A 340 4.56 37.42 20.61
CA LYS A 340 4.97 38.44 21.58
C LYS A 340 4.46 39.83 21.21
N ASN A 341 4.58 40.19 19.93
CA ASN A 341 4.10 41.48 19.45
C ASN A 341 2.56 41.55 19.40
N GLN A 342 1.88 40.43 19.16
CA GLN A 342 0.42 40.35 19.11
C GLN A 342 -0.21 40.39 20.50
N TYR A 343 0.46 39.83 21.52
CA TYR A 343 -0.03 39.70 22.89
C TYR A 343 0.98 40.22 23.94
N PRO A 344 1.39 41.50 23.89
CA PRO A 344 2.46 42.03 24.73
C PRO A 344 2.16 41.96 26.23
N ASN A 345 0.90 42.16 26.63
CA ASN A 345 0.50 42.21 28.04
C ASN A 345 0.49 40.84 28.74
N TYR A 346 0.40 39.74 27.97
CA TYR A 346 0.26 38.39 28.54
C TYR A 346 1.61 37.76 28.94
N LEU A 347 2.68 38.15 28.24
CA LEU A 347 3.99 37.52 28.41
C LEU A 347 4.89 38.30 29.38
N SER A 348 4.45 39.47 29.85
CA SER A 348 5.16 40.29 30.84
C SER A 348 4.79 39.96 32.29
N GLU A 349 3.69 39.25 32.53
CA GLU A 349 3.29 38.78 33.86
C GLU A 349 4.06 37.51 34.23
N SER A 350 5.36 37.64 34.45
CA SER A 350 6.22 36.54 34.95
C SER A 350 6.06 36.27 36.44
N ASP A 351 5.33 37.12 37.16
CA ASP A 351 4.99 36.89 38.56
C ASP A 351 3.59 36.28 38.66
N PRO A 352 3.44 35.09 39.27
CA PRO A 352 2.13 34.62 39.68
C PRO A 352 1.60 35.61 40.70
N GLN A 353 0.81 36.59 40.24
CA GLN A 353 -0.02 37.39 41.12
C GLN A 353 -0.80 36.39 41.98
N PRO A 354 -0.68 36.46 43.32
CA PRO A 354 -1.38 35.54 44.20
C PRO A 354 -2.84 35.53 43.79
N GLN A 355 -3.36 34.33 43.47
CA GLN A 355 -4.73 34.18 42.99
C GLN A 355 -5.63 35.05 43.86
N PRO A 356 -6.36 36.03 43.29
CA PRO A 356 -7.25 36.84 44.10
C PRO A 356 -8.16 35.87 44.85
N GLN A 357 -8.12 35.93 46.18
CA GLN A 357 -8.93 35.06 47.02
C GLN A 357 -10.37 35.13 46.51
N PRO A 358 -11.06 34.00 46.30
CA PRO A 358 -12.40 33.99 45.74
C PRO A 358 -13.30 34.90 46.59
N GLN A 359 -13.64 36.07 46.06
CA GLN A 359 -14.60 36.95 46.71
C GLN A 359 -15.97 36.33 46.48
N ALA A 360 -16.60 35.88 47.56
CA ALA A 360 -17.96 35.34 47.53
C ALA A 360 -18.89 36.42 46.97
N GLY A 361 -19.45 36.17 45.79
CA GLY A 361 -20.58 36.95 45.28
C GLY A 361 -21.78 36.81 46.23
N PRO A 362 -22.73 37.76 46.21
CA PRO A 362 -23.89 37.77 47.10
C PRO A 362 -24.75 36.48 47.03
N ASP A 363 -24.60 35.69 45.97
CA ASP A 363 -25.36 34.45 45.73
C ASP A 363 -24.54 33.16 45.96
N GLY A 364 -23.29 33.24 46.43
CA GLY A 364 -22.46 32.07 46.77
C GLY A 364 -21.91 31.26 45.58
N GLU A 365 -22.21 31.62 44.34
CA GLU A 365 -21.57 31.01 43.16
C GLU A 365 -20.20 31.66 42.90
N ALA A 366 -19.15 30.84 42.90
CA ALA A 366 -17.81 31.24 42.53
C ALA A 366 -17.77 31.57 41.03
N VAL A 367 -17.72 32.85 40.70
CA VAL A 367 -17.47 33.32 39.34
C VAL A 367 -15.99 33.09 39.05
N GLU A 368 -15.66 32.01 38.34
CA GLU A 368 -14.30 31.82 37.80
C GLU A 368 -13.95 33.03 36.92
N PRO A 369 -12.80 33.69 37.13
CA PRO A 369 -12.37 34.75 36.23
C PRO A 369 -12.26 34.18 34.81
N PRO A 370 -12.63 34.97 33.78
CA PRO A 370 -12.65 34.50 32.42
C PRO A 370 -11.29 33.92 32.04
N LYS A 371 -11.29 32.67 31.58
CA LYS A 371 -10.14 31.92 31.03
C LYS A 371 -9.82 32.15 29.52
N PRO A 372 -10.41 33.08 28.74
CA PRO A 372 -10.31 33.06 27.28
C PRO A 372 -8.90 33.33 26.74
N HIS A 373 -8.01 33.98 27.50
CA HIS A 373 -6.69 34.39 26.99
C HIS A 373 -5.66 33.26 26.85
N ARG A 374 -5.73 32.21 27.69
CA ARG A 374 -4.88 31.02 27.50
C ARG A 374 -5.27 30.27 26.23
N GLU A 375 -6.57 30.17 25.98
CA GLU A 375 -7.12 29.50 24.80
C GLU A 375 -6.72 30.23 23.50
N GLU A 376 -6.66 31.57 23.51
CA GLU A 376 -6.18 32.38 22.38
C GLU A 376 -4.72 32.08 22.01
N VAL A 377 -3.84 31.95 23.01
CA VAL A 377 -2.43 31.59 22.77
C VAL A 377 -2.33 30.17 22.22
N GLU A 378 -3.00 29.18 22.82
CA GLU A 378 -2.99 27.79 22.33
C GLU A 378 -3.55 27.70 20.90
N ASN A 379 -4.63 28.42 20.61
CA ASN A 379 -5.20 28.52 19.26
C ASN A 379 -4.21 29.17 18.27
N GLY A 380 -3.44 30.16 18.73
CA GLY A 380 -2.35 30.77 17.98
C GLY A 380 -1.24 29.78 17.62
N LEU A 381 -0.80 28.96 18.58
CA LEU A 381 0.20 27.90 18.38
C LEU A 381 -0.31 26.87 17.36
N MET A 382 -1.55 26.42 17.53
CA MET A 382 -2.20 25.47 16.63
C MET A 382 -2.35 26.01 15.21
N LYS A 383 -2.63 27.30 15.06
CA LYS A 383 -2.70 27.98 13.78
C LYS A 383 -1.31 28.10 13.12
N GLY A 384 -0.27 28.42 13.91
CA GLY A 384 1.13 28.47 13.45
C GLY A 384 1.59 27.13 12.90
N TRP A 385 1.38 26.05 13.66
CA TRP A 385 1.65 24.68 13.21
C TRP A 385 0.98 24.39 11.86
N LYS A 386 -0.35 24.52 11.79
CA LYS A 386 -1.12 24.19 10.58
C LYS A 386 -0.73 25.03 9.37
N ALA A 387 -0.34 26.29 9.58
CA ALA A 387 -0.01 27.20 8.49
C ALA A 387 1.40 26.96 7.92
N ASN A 388 2.37 26.67 8.79
CA ASN A 388 3.79 26.74 8.42
C ASN A 388 4.46 25.35 8.31
N TRP A 389 4.08 24.42 9.18
CA TRP A 389 4.81 23.14 9.36
C TRP A 389 3.94 21.93 9.06
N GLY A 390 2.73 21.93 9.61
CA GLY A 390 1.72 20.89 9.42
C GLY A 390 0.92 20.99 8.13
N LYS A 391 1.23 21.97 7.26
CA LYS A 391 0.51 22.16 6.00
C LYS A 391 0.78 21.00 5.05
N ARG A 392 -0.29 20.34 4.62
CA ARG A 392 -0.25 19.37 3.53
C ARG A 392 -0.13 20.10 2.20
N ILE A 393 0.94 19.81 1.47
CA ILE A 393 1.19 20.30 0.11
C ILE A 393 1.21 19.12 -0.85
N ARG A 394 1.14 19.39 -2.15
CA ARG A 394 1.51 18.39 -3.15
C ARG A 394 3.03 18.33 -3.28
N PHE A 395 3.57 17.20 -3.69
CA PHE A 395 5.00 16.97 -3.87
C PHE A 395 5.56 17.85 -4.99
N ILE A 396 4.77 18.10 -6.04
CA ILE A 396 5.13 19.05 -7.10
C ILE A 396 5.22 20.52 -6.59
N GLU A 397 4.66 20.81 -5.43
CA GLU A 397 4.74 22.12 -4.77
C GLU A 397 5.90 22.18 -3.76
N LEU A 398 6.68 21.09 -3.63
CA LEU A 398 7.88 21.08 -2.80
C LEU A 398 8.86 22.14 -3.32
N SER A 399 9.28 23.01 -2.43
CA SER A 399 10.22 24.09 -2.69
C SER A 399 11.62 23.53 -2.99
N ASP A 400 12.31 24.13 -3.96
CA ASP A 400 13.74 23.83 -4.23
C ASP A 400 14.67 24.38 -3.13
N LYS A 401 14.12 25.07 -2.11
CA LYS A 401 14.90 25.49 -0.95
C LYS A 401 15.19 24.31 -0.05
N TYR A 402 16.47 24.11 0.22
CA TYR A 402 16.93 23.01 1.07
C TYR A 402 16.28 23.00 2.47
N ASP A 403 16.10 24.16 3.12
CA ASP A 403 15.44 24.28 4.43
C ASP A 403 14.02 23.66 4.45
N ASP A 404 13.23 23.91 3.40
CA ASP A 404 11.86 23.39 3.30
C ASP A 404 11.86 21.87 3.01
N ALA A 405 12.77 21.44 2.12
CA ALA A 405 12.92 20.05 1.72
C ALA A 405 13.45 19.18 2.85
N VAL A 406 14.51 19.60 3.54
CA VAL A 406 15.17 18.83 4.60
C VAL A 406 14.25 18.64 5.82
N PHE A 407 13.43 19.64 6.15
CA PHE A 407 12.41 19.49 7.19
C PHE A 407 11.43 18.38 6.83
N ARG A 408 10.82 18.44 5.63
CA ARG A 408 9.85 17.44 5.18
C ARG A 408 10.47 16.06 5.02
N LEU A 409 11.71 15.99 4.53
CA LEU A 409 12.48 14.76 4.42
C LEU A 409 12.66 14.12 5.80
N SER A 410 13.02 14.89 6.83
CA SER A 410 13.17 14.34 8.19
C SER A 410 11.88 13.66 8.71
N VAL A 411 10.71 14.27 8.45
CA VAL A 411 9.40 13.67 8.78
C VAL A 411 9.15 12.41 7.96
N ALA A 412 9.51 12.44 6.68
CA ALA A 412 9.38 11.32 5.76
C ALA A 412 10.23 10.12 6.20
N LEU A 413 11.49 10.36 6.60
CA LEU A 413 12.41 9.36 7.11
C LEU A 413 11.90 8.73 8.41
N LYS A 414 11.41 9.55 9.35
CA LYS A 414 10.83 9.02 10.59
C LYS A 414 9.60 8.16 10.31
N THR A 415 8.73 8.61 9.43
CA THR A 415 7.52 7.85 9.05
C THR A 415 7.91 6.51 8.40
N GLY A 416 8.83 6.53 7.42
CA GLY A 416 9.32 5.32 6.76
C GLY A 416 10.01 4.35 7.71
N SER A 417 10.85 4.85 8.61
CA SER A 417 11.50 4.04 9.66
C SER A 417 10.44 3.37 10.55
N ALA A 418 9.45 4.12 11.02
CA ALA A 418 8.37 3.56 11.84
C ALA A 418 7.52 2.53 11.07
N ILE A 419 7.29 2.70 9.77
CA ILE A 419 6.64 1.66 8.95
C ILE A 419 7.51 0.40 8.91
N SER A 420 8.82 0.55 8.72
CA SER A 420 9.76 -0.57 8.59
C SER A 420 9.99 -1.39 9.86
N THR A 421 9.55 -0.91 11.02
CA THR A 421 9.56 -1.67 12.28
C THR A 421 8.30 -2.49 12.50
N ASN A 422 7.30 -2.36 11.64
CA ASN A 422 6.02 -3.06 11.76
C ASN A 422 5.90 -4.23 10.78
N TRP A 423 5.06 -5.21 11.08
CA TRP A 423 4.78 -6.34 10.19
C TRP A 423 3.36 -6.88 10.37
N VAL A 424 2.86 -7.59 9.36
CA VAL A 424 1.53 -8.21 9.41
C VAL A 424 1.36 -9.32 8.37
N GLN A 425 0.73 -10.43 8.74
CA GLN A 425 0.30 -11.48 7.81
C GLN A 425 -0.96 -11.12 7.04
N THR A 426 -1.12 -11.62 5.82
CA THR A 426 -2.22 -11.24 4.92
C THR A 426 -2.70 -12.41 4.09
N ASP A 427 -3.91 -12.29 3.54
CA ASP A 427 -4.44 -13.29 2.60
C ASP A 427 -4.52 -14.68 3.23
N LYS A 428 -5.29 -14.76 4.32
CA LYS A 428 -5.55 -16.02 5.02
C LYS A 428 -6.05 -17.07 4.03
N ILE A 429 -5.49 -18.28 4.13
CA ILE A 429 -5.90 -19.43 3.34
C ILE A 429 -6.97 -20.19 4.13
N ASP A 430 -8.16 -20.28 3.55
CA ASP A 430 -9.20 -21.16 4.05
C ASP A 430 -8.95 -22.57 3.50
N THR A 431 -8.60 -23.51 4.38
CA THR A 431 -8.33 -24.88 3.99
C THR A 431 -9.63 -25.66 3.84
N LEU A 432 -9.73 -26.46 2.78
CA LEU A 432 -10.86 -27.35 2.56
C LEU A 432 -10.54 -28.76 3.06
N PRO A 433 -11.53 -29.50 3.61
CA PRO A 433 -11.34 -30.91 3.95
C PRO A 433 -10.90 -31.72 2.71
N GLY A 434 -9.72 -32.33 2.76
CA GLY A 434 -9.18 -33.16 1.68
C GLY A 434 -8.09 -32.52 0.80
N ASP A 435 -7.58 -31.35 1.18
CA ASP A 435 -6.38 -30.79 0.57
C ASP A 435 -5.19 -31.76 0.74
N ARG A 436 -4.61 -32.20 -0.38
CA ARG A 436 -3.54 -33.21 -0.40
C ARG A 436 -2.17 -32.63 -0.03
N ASP A 437 -2.05 -31.30 -0.07
CA ASP A 437 -0.79 -30.60 0.16
C ASP A 437 -0.58 -30.24 1.63
N ILE A 438 -1.53 -30.59 2.52
CA ILE A 438 -1.47 -30.31 3.95
C ILE A 438 -1.46 -31.64 4.72
N SER A 439 -0.53 -31.76 5.68
CA SER A 439 -0.44 -32.96 6.52
C SER A 439 -1.69 -33.13 7.38
N ALA A 440 -2.07 -34.37 7.72
CA ALA A 440 -3.23 -34.64 8.58
C ALA A 440 -3.09 -33.97 9.97
N GLU A 441 -1.86 -33.86 10.47
CA GLU A 441 -1.54 -33.15 11.72
C GLU A 441 -1.82 -31.65 11.58
N ASP A 442 -1.36 -31.02 10.51
CA ASP A 442 -1.62 -29.60 10.24
C ASP A 442 -3.11 -29.31 10.02
N VAL A 443 -3.83 -30.20 9.33
CA VAL A 443 -5.29 -30.10 9.20
C VAL A 443 -5.94 -30.08 10.58
N GLN A 444 -5.53 -30.98 11.49
CA GLN A 444 -6.07 -31.00 12.85
C GLN A 444 -5.73 -29.71 13.62
N LEU A 445 -4.50 -29.21 13.51
CA LEU A 445 -4.09 -27.95 14.15
C LEU A 445 -4.89 -26.75 13.61
N ILE A 446 -5.22 -26.74 12.32
CA ILE A 446 -6.06 -25.70 11.71
C ILE A 446 -7.50 -25.79 12.19
N LEU A 447 -8.07 -26.99 12.25
CA LEU A 447 -9.42 -27.22 12.78
C LEU A 447 -9.52 -26.81 14.26
N ASP A 448 -8.46 -27.06 15.04
CA ASP A 448 -8.33 -26.66 16.44
C ASP A 448 -8.03 -25.16 16.63
N GLN A 449 -7.94 -24.37 15.55
CA GLN A 449 -7.53 -22.95 15.57
C GLN A 449 -6.14 -22.71 16.19
N LYS A 450 -5.28 -23.73 16.20
CA LYS A 450 -3.89 -23.65 16.67
C LYS A 450 -2.90 -23.29 15.56
N LYS A 451 -3.32 -23.41 14.30
CA LYS A 451 -2.53 -23.04 13.12
C LYS A 451 -3.39 -22.30 12.11
N THR A 452 -2.86 -21.23 11.52
CA THR A 452 -3.53 -20.50 10.44
C THR A 452 -2.54 -20.27 9.31
N LEU A 453 -2.94 -20.57 8.07
CA LEU A 453 -2.09 -20.42 6.89
C LEU A 453 -2.39 -19.10 6.17
N TYR A 454 -1.37 -18.52 5.54
CA TYR A 454 -1.44 -17.24 4.83
C TYR A 454 -0.71 -17.31 3.49
N GLN A 455 -1.18 -16.55 2.49
CA GLN A 455 -0.50 -16.45 1.19
C GLN A 455 0.62 -15.42 1.19
N GLY A 456 0.62 -14.46 2.11
CA GLY A 456 1.64 -13.42 2.17
C GLY A 456 1.72 -12.72 3.51
N LEU A 457 2.65 -11.79 3.62
CA LEU A 457 2.85 -10.91 4.76
C LEU A 457 3.55 -9.62 4.34
N TRP A 458 3.41 -8.58 5.14
CA TRP A 458 4.23 -7.39 5.14
C TRP A 458 5.33 -7.58 6.19
N TRP A 459 6.59 -7.47 5.80
CA TRP A 459 7.76 -7.55 6.67
C TRP A 459 8.48 -6.22 6.60
N GLY A 460 8.17 -5.32 7.53
CA GLY A 460 8.65 -3.95 7.49
C GLY A 460 8.08 -3.20 6.29
N GLY A 461 8.98 -2.72 5.44
CA GLY A 461 8.63 -2.01 4.20
C GLY A 461 8.33 -2.90 3.00
N GLU A 462 8.47 -4.22 3.12
CA GLU A 462 8.44 -5.15 1.98
C GLU A 462 7.20 -6.03 1.99
N ARG A 463 6.74 -6.38 0.78
CA ARG A 463 5.66 -7.34 0.58
C ARG A 463 6.25 -8.71 0.29
N ILE A 464 5.96 -9.73 1.10
CA ILE A 464 6.44 -11.11 0.90
C ILE A 464 5.26 -12.04 0.63
N TRP A 465 5.39 -12.94 -0.34
CA TRP A 465 4.41 -13.97 -0.73
C TRP A 465 4.94 -15.38 -0.49
N LEU A 466 4.03 -16.34 -0.45
CA LEU A 466 4.37 -17.73 -0.75
C LEU A 466 5.05 -17.82 -2.12
N ASP A 467 6.04 -18.69 -2.22
CA ASP A 467 6.98 -18.89 -3.32
C ASP A 467 8.01 -17.78 -3.53
N ASP A 468 8.09 -16.80 -2.64
CA ASP A 468 9.20 -15.85 -2.66
C ASP A 468 10.52 -16.45 -2.20
N LEU A 469 11.59 -15.91 -2.76
CA LEU A 469 12.94 -16.06 -2.26
C LEU A 469 13.29 -14.87 -1.36
N VAL A 470 13.57 -15.15 -0.09
CA VAL A 470 13.97 -14.15 0.91
C VAL A 470 15.38 -14.42 1.40
N ARG A 471 16.05 -13.40 1.93
CA ARG A 471 17.37 -13.51 2.58
C ARG A 471 17.18 -13.82 4.06
N LEU A 472 18.04 -14.64 4.64
CA LEU A 472 18.07 -14.92 6.07
C LEU A 472 19.08 -14.02 6.81
N LYS A 473 18.80 -13.76 8.09
CA LYS A 473 19.70 -13.10 9.05
C LYS A 473 20.82 -14.03 9.55
N LYS A 474 20.92 -15.26 9.06
CA LYS A 474 21.99 -16.20 9.45
C LYS A 474 23.10 -16.18 8.43
N LYS A 475 24.36 -16.20 8.89
CA LYS A 475 25.50 -16.39 7.99
C LYS A 475 25.57 -17.86 7.61
N ARG A 476 26.11 -18.13 6.43
CA ARG A 476 26.25 -19.51 5.95
C ARG A 476 27.08 -20.40 6.88
N ARG A 477 28.06 -19.82 7.60
CA ARG A 477 28.89 -20.50 8.61
C ARG A 477 28.13 -20.91 9.88
N ASP A 478 26.99 -20.28 10.16
CA ASP A 478 26.19 -20.54 11.37
C ASP A 478 25.12 -21.62 11.12
N ILE A 479 25.02 -22.12 9.88
CA ILE A 479 24.03 -23.11 9.47
C ILE A 479 24.61 -24.52 9.59
N PRO A 480 23.88 -25.46 10.23
CA PRO A 480 24.37 -26.81 10.49
C PRO A 480 24.67 -27.58 9.19
N THR A 481 25.85 -28.18 9.09
CA THR A 481 26.30 -28.95 7.91
C THR A 481 26.15 -30.46 8.07
N ASN A 482 25.62 -30.93 9.19
CA ASN A 482 25.32 -32.34 9.41
C ASN A 482 23.97 -32.76 8.80
N VAL A 483 23.09 -31.80 8.53
CA VAL A 483 21.77 -32.02 7.91
C VAL A 483 21.67 -31.31 6.55
N LEU A 484 22.43 -30.23 6.35
CA LEU A 484 22.47 -29.48 5.11
C LEU A 484 23.82 -29.67 4.42
N SER A 485 23.83 -29.54 3.09
CA SER A 485 25.05 -29.63 2.28
C SER A 485 26.18 -28.75 2.82
N SER A 486 27.44 -29.14 2.67
CA SER A 486 28.60 -28.30 3.05
C SER A 486 28.69 -27.02 2.21
N PRO A 487 29.17 -25.88 2.72
CA PRO A 487 29.28 -24.63 1.98
C PRO A 487 30.10 -24.76 0.69
N SER A 488 29.67 -24.11 -0.40
CA SER A 488 30.50 -24.00 -1.62
C SER A 488 31.61 -22.96 -1.44
N ASP A 489 32.55 -22.95 -2.38
CA ASP A 489 33.69 -22.02 -2.37
C ASP A 489 33.23 -20.55 -2.25
N GLY A 490 33.77 -19.87 -1.25
CA GLY A 490 33.44 -18.48 -0.89
C GLY A 490 32.01 -18.23 -0.36
N ALA A 491 31.17 -19.26 -0.17
CA ALA A 491 29.77 -19.06 0.24
C ALA A 491 29.60 -18.62 1.69
N LEU A 492 30.63 -18.77 2.53
CA LEU A 492 30.57 -18.50 3.97
C LEU A 492 30.13 -17.07 4.34
N ASP A 493 30.42 -16.10 3.46
CA ASP A 493 30.16 -14.68 3.70
C ASP A 493 29.05 -14.10 2.78
N ARG A 494 28.48 -14.92 1.89
CA ARG A 494 27.34 -14.55 1.03
C ARG A 494 26.01 -14.78 1.75
N ALA A 495 24.93 -14.26 1.18
CA ALA A 495 23.60 -14.47 1.75
C ALA A 495 23.19 -15.95 1.68
N VAL A 496 22.42 -16.35 2.69
CA VAL A 496 21.61 -17.56 2.65
C VAL A 496 20.21 -17.14 2.30
N PHE A 497 19.58 -17.88 1.41
CA PHE A 497 18.23 -17.62 0.94
C PHE A 497 17.29 -18.69 1.43
N PHE A 498 16.03 -18.31 1.58
CA PHE A 498 14.95 -19.19 1.95
C PHE A 498 13.81 -18.98 0.98
N LYS A 499 13.37 -20.06 0.35
CA LYS A 499 12.21 -20.04 -0.53
C LYS A 499 11.00 -20.48 0.27
N ILE A 500 10.04 -19.58 0.43
CA ILE A 500 8.88 -19.80 1.28
C ILE A 500 7.88 -20.70 0.55
N ARG A 501 7.54 -21.86 1.13
CA ARG A 501 6.45 -22.72 0.64
C ARG A 501 5.18 -22.57 1.47
N VAL A 502 5.32 -22.31 2.76
CA VAL A 502 4.20 -22.12 3.70
C VAL A 502 4.52 -20.96 4.64
N ILE A 503 3.51 -20.12 4.89
CA ILE A 503 3.48 -19.10 5.96
C ILE A 503 2.40 -19.53 6.94
N ALA A 504 2.78 -19.80 8.18
CA ALA A 504 1.85 -20.23 9.21
C ALA A 504 1.98 -19.33 10.45
N ILE A 505 0.83 -19.00 11.05
CA ILE A 505 0.78 -18.49 12.41
C ILE A 505 0.37 -19.66 13.32
N GLU A 506 1.22 -19.99 14.29
CA GLU A 506 1.00 -21.06 15.25
C GLU A 506 0.75 -20.50 16.65
N VAL A 507 -0.25 -21.06 17.32
CA VAL A 507 -0.68 -20.70 18.66
C VAL A 507 -0.03 -21.66 19.65
N THR A 508 0.75 -21.11 20.58
CA THR A 508 1.41 -21.87 21.64
C THR A 508 0.84 -21.44 22.99
N ASN A 509 0.34 -22.42 23.76
CA ASN A 509 -0.09 -22.17 25.13
C ASN A 509 1.15 -22.12 26.02
N ILE A 510 1.45 -20.94 26.58
CA ILE A 510 2.57 -20.78 27.50
C ILE A 510 2.07 -21.13 28.90
N THR A 511 2.30 -22.38 29.30
CA THR A 511 1.82 -22.96 30.56
C THR A 511 2.21 -22.18 31.81
N GLU A 512 3.36 -21.50 31.79
CA GLU A 512 3.87 -20.76 32.96
C GLU A 512 3.22 -19.39 33.17
N ALA A 513 2.68 -18.77 32.11
CA ALA A 513 2.20 -17.38 32.15
C ALA A 513 0.67 -17.25 31.99
N ASN A 514 -0.05 -18.37 31.80
CA ASN A 514 -1.47 -18.37 31.45
C ASN A 514 -1.78 -17.47 30.23
N SER A 515 -0.79 -17.31 29.35
CA SER A 515 -0.84 -16.42 28.18
C SER A 515 -0.72 -17.23 26.90
N THR A 516 -1.43 -16.80 25.87
CA THR A 516 -1.33 -17.36 24.53
C THR A 516 -0.22 -16.68 23.75
N GLY A 517 0.80 -17.44 23.34
CA GLY A 517 1.86 -16.98 22.43
C GLY A 517 1.50 -17.26 20.97
N TRP A 518 1.90 -16.37 20.08
CA TRP A 518 1.70 -16.51 18.65
C TRP A 518 3.08 -16.45 17.97
N ARG A 519 3.36 -17.40 17.08
CA ARG A 519 4.61 -17.41 16.31
C ARG A 519 4.31 -17.50 14.82
N CYS A 520 4.99 -16.66 14.03
CA CYS A 520 4.95 -16.76 12.59
C CYS A 520 6.11 -17.64 12.12
N ILE A 521 5.77 -18.79 11.55
CA ILE A 521 6.70 -19.83 11.14
C ILE A 521 6.60 -19.99 9.62
N LEU A 522 7.75 -20.09 8.97
CA LEU A 522 7.87 -20.30 7.53
C LEU A 522 8.48 -21.67 7.27
N TYR A 523 7.93 -22.40 6.29
CA TYR A 523 8.45 -23.69 5.83
C TYR A 523 8.90 -23.57 4.39
N GLY A 524 9.97 -24.25 4.02
CA GLY A 524 10.50 -24.13 2.68
C GLY A 524 11.91 -24.66 2.50
N ASP A 525 12.55 -24.19 1.43
CA ASP A 525 13.86 -24.67 0.99
C ASP A 525 14.94 -23.62 1.26
N VAL A 526 16.12 -24.06 1.68
CA VAL A 526 17.27 -23.19 1.94
C VAL A 526 18.22 -23.26 0.76
N PHE A 527 18.70 -22.10 0.31
CA PHE A 527 19.68 -21.98 -0.76
C PHE A 527 20.88 -21.15 -0.30
N GLU A 528 22.01 -21.34 -0.96
CA GLU A 528 23.12 -20.39 -0.97
C GLU A 528 23.37 -19.90 -2.41
N LEU A 529 24.10 -18.79 -2.51
CA LEU A 529 24.64 -18.34 -3.80
C LEU A 529 25.98 -19.05 -4.02
N ALA A 530 26.09 -19.87 -5.06
CA ALA A 530 27.31 -20.56 -5.48
C ALA A 530 27.83 -19.96 -6.79
N LYS A 531 29.14 -20.11 -7.09
CA LYS A 531 29.67 -19.74 -8.42
C LYS A 531 28.99 -20.58 -9.49
N GLU A 532 28.71 -19.99 -10.65
CA GLU A 532 28.22 -20.76 -11.81
C GLU A 532 29.15 -21.95 -12.10
N GLY A 533 28.57 -23.13 -12.33
CA GLY A 533 29.31 -24.36 -12.58
C GLY A 533 29.85 -25.09 -11.34
N ALA A 534 29.57 -24.61 -10.12
CA ALA A 534 29.92 -25.35 -8.90
C ALA A 534 29.11 -26.64 -8.73
N ASP A 535 29.68 -27.63 -8.05
CA ASP A 535 29.01 -28.91 -7.78
C ASP A 535 27.68 -28.72 -7.02
N GLY A 536 26.63 -29.39 -7.50
CA GLY A 536 25.28 -29.32 -6.96
C GLY A 536 24.47 -28.11 -7.42
N VAL A 537 25.03 -27.23 -8.26
CA VAL A 537 24.25 -26.21 -8.97
C VAL A 537 23.43 -26.92 -10.05
N GLN A 538 22.11 -26.90 -9.91
CA GLN A 538 21.23 -27.39 -10.96
C GLN A 538 21.31 -26.42 -12.16
N SER A 539 21.49 -26.97 -13.36
CA SER A 539 21.43 -26.15 -14.57
C SER A 539 20.01 -25.65 -14.78
N ASP A 540 19.84 -24.44 -15.33
CA ASP A 540 18.51 -23.87 -15.65
C ASP A 540 17.63 -24.80 -16.50
N VAL A 541 18.23 -25.78 -17.18
CA VAL A 541 17.57 -26.74 -18.08
C VAL A 541 17.02 -27.96 -17.34
N GLU A 542 17.59 -28.35 -16.19
CA GLU A 542 17.18 -29.55 -15.43
C GLU A 542 16.15 -29.25 -14.33
N LEU A 543 15.87 -27.97 -14.11
CA LEU A 543 14.77 -27.52 -13.28
C LEU A 543 13.44 -27.84 -13.97
N ASN A 544 12.95 -29.08 -13.80
CA ASN A 544 11.55 -29.42 -14.02
C ASN A 544 10.66 -28.31 -13.41
N ASP A 545 9.47 -28.11 -13.98
CA ASP A 545 8.50 -27.03 -13.72
C ASP A 545 8.21 -26.71 -12.23
N ARG A 546 8.67 -27.56 -11.31
CA ARG A 546 8.62 -27.46 -9.85
C ARG A 546 9.69 -26.56 -9.20
N SER A 547 10.78 -26.18 -9.88
CA SER A 547 11.77 -25.28 -9.26
C SER A 547 11.34 -23.82 -9.36
N LEU A 548 10.55 -23.38 -8.38
CA LEU A 548 9.97 -22.04 -8.35
C LEU A 548 11.01 -20.92 -8.10
N VAL A 549 12.30 -21.23 -7.93
CA VAL A 549 13.37 -20.22 -7.83
C VAL A 549 13.72 -19.63 -9.20
N ARG A 550 13.36 -20.28 -10.31
CA ARG A 550 13.67 -19.82 -11.70
C ARG A 550 13.26 -18.39 -12.03
N HIS A 551 12.32 -17.85 -11.27
CA HIS A 551 11.84 -16.48 -11.37
C HIS A 551 12.90 -15.47 -10.88
N TYR A 552 13.70 -15.85 -9.90
CA TYR A 552 14.79 -15.06 -9.39
C TYR A 552 16.07 -15.32 -10.18
N LYS A 553 16.45 -14.38 -11.05
CA LYS A 553 17.76 -14.41 -11.70
C LYS A 553 18.85 -14.17 -10.63
N PRO A 554 19.85 -15.06 -10.46
CA PRO A 554 20.95 -14.82 -9.53
C PRO A 554 21.83 -13.64 -9.98
N ALA A 555 22.65 -13.12 -9.07
CA ALA A 555 23.68 -12.14 -9.43
C ALA A 555 24.61 -12.72 -10.51
N LYS A 556 25.08 -11.90 -11.45
CA LYS A 556 25.90 -12.32 -12.59
C LYS A 556 27.14 -13.13 -12.15
N GLY A 557 27.34 -14.32 -12.72
CA GLY A 557 28.44 -15.24 -12.40
C GLY A 557 28.14 -16.19 -11.24
N TYR A 558 26.90 -16.20 -10.76
CA TYR A 558 26.44 -17.05 -9.67
C TYR A 558 25.16 -17.81 -10.00
N ALA A 559 24.87 -18.84 -9.23
CA ALA A 559 23.65 -19.62 -9.29
C ALA A 559 23.17 -19.98 -7.87
N TYR A 560 21.87 -20.23 -7.72
CA TYR A 560 21.33 -20.73 -6.46
C TYR A 560 21.60 -22.23 -6.32
N ARG A 561 22.11 -22.65 -5.16
CA ARG A 561 22.32 -24.05 -4.81
C ARG A 561 21.51 -24.42 -3.59
N GLN A 562 20.62 -25.39 -3.72
CA GLN A 562 19.80 -25.88 -2.61
C GLN A 562 20.68 -26.60 -1.58
N LEU A 563 20.39 -26.38 -0.30
CA LEU A 563 21.17 -26.93 0.81
C LEU A 563 20.51 -28.15 1.46
N ASN A 564 19.17 -28.16 1.54
CA ASN A 564 18.36 -29.28 2.02
C ASN A 564 18.09 -30.30 0.89
N GLU A 565 17.76 -31.53 1.26
CA GLU A 565 17.32 -32.55 0.30
C GLU A 565 15.98 -32.14 -0.33
N THR A 566 15.74 -32.50 -1.59
CA THR A 566 14.54 -32.10 -2.38
C THR A 566 13.21 -32.47 -1.70
N ASP A 567 13.20 -33.56 -0.94
CA ASP A 567 12.02 -34.10 -0.26
C ASP A 567 11.96 -33.70 1.23
N SER A 568 12.85 -32.79 1.65
CA SER A 568 12.89 -32.25 3.01
C SER A 568 12.58 -30.76 3.01
N GLU A 569 12.04 -30.26 4.12
CA GLU A 569 11.78 -28.83 4.30
C GLU A 569 12.46 -28.33 5.58
N VAL A 570 12.84 -27.05 5.56
CA VAL A 570 13.41 -26.35 6.70
C VAL A 570 12.36 -25.39 7.25
N THR A 571 12.31 -25.31 8.57
CA THR A 571 11.48 -24.37 9.30
C THR A 571 12.30 -23.19 9.79
N VAL A 572 11.83 -21.97 9.55
CA VAL A 572 12.44 -20.74 10.08
C VAL A 572 11.37 -19.89 10.77
N ASP A 573 11.76 -19.17 11.80
CA ASP A 573 10.90 -18.14 12.38
C ASP A 573 10.94 -16.89 11.49
N VAL A 574 9.83 -16.17 11.35
CA VAL A 574 9.81 -14.92 10.56
C VAL A 574 10.89 -13.94 11.03
N VAL A 575 11.24 -13.93 12.32
CA VAL A 575 12.29 -13.04 12.85
C VAL A 575 13.67 -13.32 12.27
N ASP A 576 13.92 -14.53 11.76
CA ASP A 576 15.16 -14.91 11.06
C ASP A 576 15.21 -14.40 9.61
N VAL A 577 14.10 -13.88 9.07
CA VAL A 577 14.05 -13.30 7.72
C VAL A 577 14.64 -11.89 7.71
N ALA A 578 15.63 -11.65 6.86
CA ALA A 578 16.25 -10.34 6.68
C ALA A 578 15.43 -9.43 5.75
N GLY A 579 14.72 -10.01 4.77
CA GLY A 579 13.93 -9.31 3.77
C GLY A 579 14.03 -9.97 2.40
N ARG A 580 13.47 -9.34 1.37
CA ARG A 580 13.56 -9.85 -0.02
C ARG A 580 14.97 -9.77 -0.58
N VAL A 581 15.21 -10.49 -1.67
CA VAL A 581 16.42 -10.39 -2.49
C VAL A 581 16.17 -9.49 -3.71
N TYR A 582 17.16 -8.69 -4.08
CA TYR A 582 17.14 -7.80 -5.25
C TYR A 582 18.37 -8.05 -6.11
N PRO A 583 18.42 -9.18 -6.84
CA PRO A 583 19.65 -9.63 -7.50
C PRO A 583 20.03 -8.79 -8.73
N ASP A 584 19.07 -8.06 -9.30
CA ASP A 584 19.26 -7.17 -10.44
C ASP A 584 19.64 -5.73 -10.03
N LEU A 585 19.72 -5.44 -8.72
CA LEU A 585 19.99 -4.09 -8.21
C LEU A 585 21.34 -3.51 -8.66
N LEU A 586 22.29 -4.39 -9.00
CA LEU A 586 23.62 -4.04 -9.49
C LEU A 586 23.76 -4.17 -11.02
N ASP A 587 22.69 -4.57 -11.72
CA ASP A 587 22.69 -4.68 -13.18
C ASP A 587 22.43 -3.29 -13.78
N GLY A 588 23.45 -2.74 -14.45
CA GLY A 588 23.41 -1.40 -15.05
C GLY A 588 22.36 -1.23 -16.15
N THR A 589 21.71 -2.31 -16.62
CA THR A 589 20.60 -2.24 -17.58
C THR A 589 19.23 -2.06 -16.91
N THR A 590 19.12 -2.43 -15.63
CA THR A 590 17.86 -2.38 -14.87
C THR A 590 17.87 -1.31 -13.77
N GLN A 591 19.03 -0.72 -13.51
CA GLN A 591 19.26 0.24 -12.44
C GLN A 591 20.34 1.26 -12.89
N ASN A 592 20.13 2.56 -12.61
CA ASN A 592 20.97 3.67 -13.09
C ASN A 592 21.67 4.49 -11.98
N TYR A 593 21.76 3.96 -10.77
CA TYR A 593 22.31 4.62 -9.60
C TYR A 593 23.60 3.96 -9.11
N PHE A 594 23.69 2.64 -9.06
CA PHE A 594 24.89 1.92 -8.62
C PHE A 594 25.76 1.51 -9.79
N ILE A 595 27.09 1.56 -9.59
CA ILE A 595 28.07 1.03 -10.55
C ILE A 595 27.91 -0.49 -10.62
N ASP A 596 27.79 -1.02 -11.84
CA ASP A 596 27.78 -2.47 -12.09
C ASP A 596 29.18 -3.04 -11.82
N PRO A 597 29.37 -3.93 -10.84
CA PRO A 597 30.70 -4.49 -10.55
C PRO A 597 31.31 -5.28 -11.71
N SER A 598 30.49 -5.74 -12.66
CA SER A 598 30.94 -6.42 -13.87
C SER A 598 31.37 -5.46 -14.99
N ASN A 599 31.07 -4.17 -14.85
CA ASN A 599 31.49 -3.10 -15.76
C ASN A 599 31.84 -1.81 -14.98
N PRO A 600 32.91 -1.82 -14.15
CA PRO A 600 33.24 -0.69 -13.28
C PRO A 600 33.66 0.57 -14.04
N SER A 601 34.00 0.46 -15.33
CA SER A 601 34.30 1.60 -16.20
C SER A 601 33.07 2.41 -16.61
N ASP A 602 31.86 1.87 -16.45
CA ASP A 602 30.61 2.56 -16.77
C ASP A 602 30.05 3.31 -15.55
N ASP A 603 30.75 4.37 -15.16
CA ASP A 603 30.54 5.10 -13.92
C ASP A 603 29.60 6.30 -14.03
N GLN A 604 28.92 6.51 -15.18
CA GLN A 604 28.08 7.66 -15.61
C GLN A 604 27.31 8.45 -14.52
N GLY A 605 28.02 9.08 -13.57
CA GLY A 605 27.44 9.63 -12.34
C GLY A 605 26.83 8.60 -11.38
N ARG A 606 27.17 7.31 -11.53
CA ARG A 606 26.76 6.20 -10.65
C ARG A 606 27.64 6.15 -9.41
N VAL A 607 27.10 5.57 -8.35
CA VAL A 607 27.73 5.46 -7.02
C VAL A 607 28.26 4.03 -6.83
N GLN A 608 29.43 3.91 -6.22
CA GLN A 608 29.97 2.60 -5.85
C GLN A 608 29.03 1.93 -4.83
N PRO A 609 28.50 0.71 -5.10
CA PRO A 609 27.67 0.01 -4.14
C PRO A 609 28.46 -0.31 -2.86
N GLY A 610 27.86 -0.02 -1.72
CA GLY A 610 28.36 -0.36 -0.41
C GLY A 610 27.94 -1.77 0.04
N PRO A 611 28.22 -2.11 1.32
CA PRO A 611 27.89 -3.43 1.86
C PRO A 611 26.38 -3.74 1.90
N GLY A 612 25.53 -2.73 2.06
CA GLY A 612 24.09 -2.93 2.18
C GLY A 612 23.46 -3.35 0.86
N VAL A 613 23.77 -2.63 -0.20
CA VAL A 613 23.34 -2.94 -1.58
C VAL A 613 23.92 -4.27 -2.04
N THR A 614 25.20 -4.52 -1.74
CA THR A 614 25.84 -5.82 -2.04
C THR A 614 25.14 -6.98 -1.30
N SER A 615 24.66 -6.76 -0.08
CA SER A 615 23.86 -7.73 0.67
C SER A 615 22.45 -7.91 0.10
N LEU A 616 21.79 -6.85 -0.40
CA LEU A 616 20.49 -6.95 -1.09
C LEU A 616 20.57 -7.79 -2.36
N ALA A 617 21.69 -7.69 -3.09
CA ALA A 617 21.99 -8.53 -4.25
C ALA A 617 22.40 -9.97 -3.87
N GLY A 618 22.54 -10.27 -2.58
CA GLY A 618 22.90 -11.61 -2.08
C GLY A 618 24.41 -11.92 -2.05
N LEU A 619 25.25 -10.96 -2.45
CA LEU A 619 26.71 -11.10 -2.51
C LEU A 619 27.39 -10.92 -1.15
N LEU A 620 26.65 -10.44 -0.14
CA LEU A 620 27.04 -10.42 1.28
C LEU A 620 25.91 -10.98 2.14
N CYS A 621 26.22 -11.36 3.38
CA CYS A 621 25.24 -11.85 4.36
C CYS A 621 24.02 -10.91 4.51
N GLY A 622 22.82 -11.48 4.65
CA GLY A 622 21.56 -10.75 4.81
C GLY A 622 21.50 -9.86 6.06
N THR A 623 22.27 -10.17 7.11
CA THR A 623 22.33 -9.39 8.37
C THR A 623 22.68 -7.93 8.19
N THR A 624 23.42 -7.59 7.15
CA THR A 624 23.93 -6.22 6.92
C THR A 624 22.80 -5.22 6.72
N VAL A 625 21.66 -5.67 6.18
CA VAL A 625 20.47 -4.86 5.85
C VAL A 625 19.22 -5.70 6.10
N ALA A 626 19.05 -6.06 7.36
CA ALA A 626 17.94 -6.88 7.80
C ALA A 626 16.88 -6.01 8.48
N THR A 627 15.61 -6.16 8.09
CA THR A 627 14.54 -5.41 8.77
C THR A 627 14.39 -5.85 10.24
N LYS A 628 14.17 -4.86 11.12
CA LYS A 628 13.77 -5.10 12.51
C LYS A 628 12.41 -5.77 12.66
N SER A 629 11.36 -5.23 12.02
CA SER A 629 9.99 -5.79 12.03
C SER A 629 9.54 -6.35 13.40
N THR A 630 9.61 -5.51 14.44
CA THR A 630 9.37 -5.91 15.84
C THR A 630 7.93 -5.73 16.30
N GLU A 631 7.14 -4.90 15.62
CA GLU A 631 5.78 -4.54 16.02
C GLU A 631 4.77 -5.21 15.08
N TRP A 632 3.83 -5.98 15.63
CA TRP A 632 2.76 -6.58 14.85
C TRP A 632 1.55 -5.64 14.77
N GLU A 633 0.89 -5.58 13.62
CA GLU A 633 -0.33 -4.80 13.38
C GLU A 633 -1.39 -5.63 12.66
N GLU A 634 -2.64 -5.15 12.63
CA GLU A 634 -3.77 -5.87 12.02
C GLU A 634 -3.74 -5.89 10.49
N ASP A 635 -3.30 -4.80 9.86
CA ASP A 635 -3.15 -4.68 8.41
C ASP A 635 -2.19 -3.54 8.01
N LEU A 636 -1.82 -3.48 6.72
CA LEU A 636 -0.95 -2.43 6.19
C LEU A 636 -1.52 -1.02 6.40
N TYR A 637 -2.85 -0.88 6.31
CA TYR A 637 -3.50 0.42 6.48
C TYR A 637 -3.28 0.95 7.90
N SER A 638 -3.41 0.08 8.89
CA SER A 638 -3.18 0.36 10.31
C SER A 638 -1.73 0.74 10.55
N ILE A 639 -0.76 0.02 9.98
CA ILE A 639 0.66 0.39 10.02
C ILE A 639 0.85 1.82 9.51
N VAL A 640 0.42 2.11 8.28
CA VAL A 640 0.66 3.41 7.64
C VAL A 640 -0.08 4.53 8.35
N GLN A 641 -1.34 4.32 8.76
CA GLN A 641 -2.15 5.32 9.43
C GLN A 641 -1.60 5.63 10.83
N LYS A 642 -1.31 4.59 11.64
CA LYS A 642 -0.77 4.71 12.99
C LYS A 642 0.56 5.45 12.96
N THR A 643 1.52 4.98 12.16
CA THR A 643 2.88 5.56 12.09
C THR A 643 2.86 7.00 11.60
N THR A 644 2.10 7.32 10.55
CA THR A 644 1.95 8.70 10.05
C THR A 644 1.33 9.61 11.11
N LYS A 645 0.25 9.17 11.76
CA LYS A 645 -0.44 9.96 12.79
C LYS A 645 0.46 10.18 14.01
N THR A 646 1.12 9.14 14.49
CA THR A 646 2.04 9.21 15.63
C THR A 646 3.18 10.17 15.33
N CYS A 647 3.82 10.06 14.16
CA CYS A 647 4.89 10.98 13.76
C CYS A 647 4.41 12.45 13.69
N GLU A 648 3.22 12.70 13.14
CA GLU A 648 2.63 14.05 13.07
C GLU A 648 2.32 14.61 14.46
N VAL A 649 1.77 13.79 15.37
CA VAL A 649 1.47 14.18 16.74
C VAL A 649 2.75 14.50 17.52
N GLN A 650 3.75 13.62 17.47
CA GLN A 650 5.04 13.82 18.15
C GLN A 650 5.75 15.09 17.67
N LEU A 651 5.77 15.33 16.35
CA LEU A 651 6.40 16.52 15.79
C LEU A 651 5.64 17.81 16.17
N LYS A 652 4.32 17.74 16.20
CA LYS A 652 3.46 18.84 16.64
C LYS A 652 3.69 19.17 18.12
N GLU A 653 3.75 18.15 18.98
CA GLU A 653 4.04 18.31 20.41
C GLU A 653 5.42 18.93 20.62
N TYR A 654 6.43 18.42 19.92
CA TYR A 654 7.78 19.01 19.92
C TYR A 654 7.76 20.48 19.49
N TYR A 655 7.05 20.81 18.40
CA TYR A 655 6.87 22.19 17.94
C TYR A 655 6.21 23.07 19.02
N ILE A 656 5.15 22.59 19.66
CA ILE A 656 4.46 23.34 20.73
C ILE A 656 5.43 23.60 21.88
N ASP A 657 6.19 22.61 22.31
CA ASP A 657 7.13 22.75 23.42
C ASP A 657 8.24 23.77 23.15
N ILE A 658 8.81 23.77 21.93
CA ILE A 658 9.84 24.78 21.58
C ILE A 658 9.26 26.19 21.47
N VAL A 659 8.03 26.36 20.95
CA VAL A 659 7.39 27.70 20.90
C VAL A 659 7.08 28.18 22.31
N ARG A 660 6.58 27.30 23.19
CA ARG A 660 6.32 27.62 24.60
C ARG A 660 7.60 28.03 25.32
N GLY A 661 8.70 27.31 25.10
CA GLY A 661 10.02 27.66 25.61
C GLY A 661 10.45 29.07 25.19
N ASP A 662 10.32 29.41 23.90
CA ASP A 662 10.65 30.75 23.39
C ASP A 662 9.70 31.86 23.91
N LEU A 663 8.47 31.51 24.28
CA LEU A 663 7.50 32.41 24.91
C LEU A 663 7.65 32.50 26.44
N GLY A 664 8.49 31.68 27.07
CA GLY A 664 8.61 31.61 28.54
C GLY A 664 7.43 30.91 29.23
N LEU A 665 6.65 30.12 28.49
CA LEU A 665 5.51 29.37 29.01
C LEU A 665 5.96 28.01 29.57
N PRO A 666 5.30 27.47 30.62
CA PRO A 666 5.63 26.14 31.16
C PRO A 666 5.40 25.06 30.11
N LYS A 667 6.21 23.99 30.08
CA LYS A 667 5.99 22.85 29.18
C LYS A 667 4.59 22.26 29.35
N VAL A 668 4.02 21.69 28.28
CA VAL A 668 2.74 20.97 28.39
C VAL A 668 3.00 19.73 29.24
N PRO A 669 2.17 19.42 30.26
CA PRO A 669 2.28 18.16 30.98
C PRO A 669 2.16 17.02 29.97
N GLN A 670 3.24 16.26 29.78
CA GLN A 670 3.21 15.09 28.91
C GLN A 670 2.35 14.04 29.62
N ASN A 671 1.23 13.69 29.02
CA ASN A 671 0.38 12.61 29.51
C ASN A 671 1.10 11.26 29.30
N GLY A 672 1.94 10.86 30.25
CA GLY A 672 2.36 9.48 30.47
C GLY A 672 3.31 8.84 29.44
N VAL A 673 3.89 9.58 28.52
CA VAL A 673 4.94 9.04 27.63
C VAL A 673 6.31 9.37 28.25
N ASN A 674 6.92 8.39 28.92
CA ASN A 674 8.15 8.51 29.71
C ASN A 674 9.41 8.76 28.84
N GLY A 675 9.56 9.95 28.25
CA GLY A 675 10.79 10.33 27.55
C GLY A 675 11.00 11.85 27.50
N GLU A 676 12.07 12.34 28.15
CA GLU A 676 12.57 13.69 27.91
C GLU A 676 13.14 13.77 26.49
N ALA A 677 12.39 14.31 25.52
CA ALA A 677 12.91 14.60 24.19
C ALA A 677 13.58 16.00 24.18
N GLY A 678 14.90 16.08 23.96
CA GLY A 678 15.68 17.32 23.92
C GLY A 678 15.90 17.91 22.51
N THR A 679 15.81 17.11 21.43
CA THR A 679 15.99 17.55 20.03
C THR A 679 14.95 16.95 19.07
N ILE A 680 14.77 17.46 17.83
CA ILE A 680 13.99 16.73 16.80
C ILE A 680 14.57 15.34 16.60
N ALA A 681 15.89 15.19 16.55
CA ALA A 681 16.51 13.88 16.39
C ALA A 681 16.06 12.91 17.51
N GLU A 682 15.95 13.37 18.75
CA GLU A 682 15.47 12.59 19.90
C GLU A 682 13.94 12.42 19.92
N ALA A 683 13.17 13.45 19.57
CA ALA A 683 11.72 13.37 19.40
C ALA A 683 11.35 12.43 18.23
N LEU A 684 12.23 12.31 17.24
CA LEU A 684 12.20 11.34 16.16
C LEU A 684 13.02 10.08 16.48
N GLY A 685 13.45 9.84 17.73
CA GLY A 685 14.03 8.58 18.21
C GLY A 685 15.36 8.14 17.59
N GLY A 686 16.26 9.09 17.26
CA GLY A 686 17.56 8.83 16.64
C GLY A 686 17.41 8.31 15.21
N LEU A 687 17.40 9.21 14.22
CA LEU A 687 17.25 8.84 12.80
C LEU A 687 18.29 7.80 12.36
N GLY A 688 19.55 7.93 12.78
CA GLY A 688 20.60 6.93 12.55
C GLY A 688 20.27 5.55 13.12
N ASP A 689 19.94 5.43 14.40
CA ASP A 689 19.68 4.14 15.06
C ASP A 689 18.35 3.48 14.62
N ALA A 690 17.36 4.30 14.26
CA ALA A 690 16.08 3.87 13.73
C ALA A 690 16.16 3.40 12.26
N LEU A 691 17.24 3.73 11.55
CA LEU A 691 17.49 3.31 10.17
C LEU A 691 18.71 2.36 10.01
N LYS A 692 19.52 2.18 11.06
CA LYS A 692 20.37 0.98 11.25
C LYS A 692 19.52 -0.29 11.41
N ALA A 693 18.26 -0.10 11.79
CA ALA A 693 17.19 -1.08 11.86
C ALA A 693 16.78 -1.65 10.50
#